data_AF-A0A1C5AKC5-F1
#
_entry.id   AF-A0A1C5AKC5-F1
#
_cell.length_a   1.000
_cell.length_b   1.000
_cell.length_c   1.000
_cell.angle_alpha   90.00
_cell.angle_beta   90.00
_cell.angle_gamma   90.00
#
_symmetry.space_group_name_H-M   'P 1'
#
loop_
_entity.id
_entity.type
_entity.pdbx_description
1 polymer ?
#
loop_
_entity_poly.entity_id
_entity_poly.type
_entity_poly.pdbx_seq_one_letter_code
_entity_poly.pdbx_strand_id
1 'polypeptide(L)'
;MTSTKRPTLLFVHGAWHGSWTWGKLERELTARGWATRTVDLPSALTPDAPTEPTPGMYDDARVIRAALDSIDGPVVVVAHSYGGVPVTQATGGAGNVAHIVYLAAYQLDVGEALLPYHGVPVPESVEGVLPVVDPSIGRIPLPYFYGGVEAAEAEEAAARLVPQSLRSFHEVVTEAGWRSIPSSYIVTERDQALPAAVQEQLATRAQAVHRLDSHHSPMLSMAGELASLLVTIAQDARTATAGSREPTPITAGAVAELAAVATGPVLRPADEGYAAECAGYNLAVPHRPALVVGATNPADVQAAVRFAAAHDLPVAVLATGHSALPSAGAVLITTRRMNAVSIDAERRTARIGAGVRWQQVIDEAAKHGLAPLNGSAPTVGAVSYTLGGGLSPIGRTFGYAADHVRAIELVTADGELRRVTAESEPELFWALRGGKGNFGVVTALEFGLFPVARIYGGGLFFPGEFTAEVLRTWSSWTVGLPDEMTSSVALLQLPPAPDVPEPLRGRFVVHVRMAYVGSAQEGARLVEPLRAIGPALIDSVTEMPYAAIGSVHNDPPMPIPFSDRSTLLREFTPALADTIIELAGPASQSPLAMLEIRHLGGALDRRPEPANAVDTRGSAYLLYGVAIGGPDQAEAAGEYLTRLIADLGPWSTGRRFVNFFSAVDAAPEGVRTGYRPESYERLVAVKRRFDPRNLFRVNHNIPPA
;
A
#
# COMPACT_ATOMS: atom_id res chain seq x y z
N MET A 1 31.21 7.24 -15.23
CA MET A 1 31.75 5.87 -15.20
C MET A 1 31.14 5.18 -13.98
N THR A 2 30.10 4.36 -14.17
CA THR A 2 29.47 3.62 -13.06
C THR A 2 30.40 2.48 -12.65
N SER A 3 30.95 2.58 -11.45
CA SER A 3 31.86 1.59 -10.89
C SER A 3 31.10 0.27 -10.67
N THR A 4 31.52 -0.82 -11.30
CA THR A 4 31.01 -2.18 -11.09
C THR A 4 31.46 -2.80 -9.76
N LYS A 5 32.06 -1.99 -8.88
CA LYS A 5 32.70 -2.41 -7.63
C LYS A 5 31.63 -2.71 -6.59
N ARG A 6 31.77 -3.85 -5.90
CA ARG A 6 30.90 -4.24 -4.78
C ARG A 6 30.97 -3.16 -3.68
N PRO A 7 29.84 -2.77 -3.06
CA PRO A 7 29.87 -1.78 -1.99
C PRO A 7 30.70 -2.22 -0.78
N THR A 8 31.32 -1.25 -0.10
CA THR A 8 31.90 -1.44 1.23
C THR A 8 30.82 -1.20 2.28
N LEU A 9 30.72 -2.06 3.29
CA LEU A 9 29.82 -1.82 4.42
C LEU A 9 30.55 -1.01 5.50
N LEU A 10 30.04 0.19 5.82
CA LEU A 10 30.53 1.01 6.92
C LEU A 10 29.61 0.86 8.12
N PHE A 11 30.12 0.33 9.23
CA PHE A 11 29.37 0.10 10.46
C PHE A 11 29.59 1.22 11.48
N VAL A 12 28.48 1.74 12.01
CA VAL A 12 28.45 2.81 13.02
C VAL A 12 27.71 2.30 14.25
N HIS A 13 28.40 2.26 15.39
CA HIS A 13 27.88 1.70 16.63
C HIS A 13 26.88 2.62 17.35
N GLY A 14 26.09 2.04 18.25
CA GLY A 14 25.17 2.76 19.13
C GLY A 14 25.86 3.41 20.34
N ALA A 15 25.06 4.08 21.17
CA ALA A 15 25.54 4.76 22.38
C ALA A 15 26.17 3.78 23.36
N TRP A 16 27.15 4.27 24.14
CA TRP A 16 27.99 3.51 25.09
C TRP A 16 28.87 2.40 24.48
N HIS A 17 28.57 1.93 23.28
CA HIS A 17 29.34 0.91 22.57
C HIS A 17 30.55 1.53 21.87
N GLY A 18 31.39 0.65 21.30
CA GLY A 18 32.41 1.01 20.33
C GLY A 18 32.34 0.14 19.09
N SER A 19 33.20 0.42 18.11
CA SER A 19 33.37 -0.31 16.85
C SER A 19 33.56 -1.82 17.05
N TRP A 20 34.10 -2.21 18.20
CA TRP A 20 34.33 -3.59 18.60
C TRP A 20 33.09 -4.48 18.59
N THR A 21 31.89 -3.92 18.73
CA THR A 21 30.62 -4.67 18.70
C THR A 21 30.39 -5.40 17.37
N TRP A 22 30.97 -4.88 16.29
CA TRP A 22 30.79 -5.42 14.94
C TRP A 22 31.69 -6.63 14.64
N GLY A 23 32.67 -6.94 15.50
CA GLY A 23 33.73 -7.89 15.17
C GLY A 23 33.25 -9.29 14.77
N LYS A 24 32.13 -9.79 15.33
CA LYS A 24 31.51 -11.05 14.91
C LYS A 24 30.90 -10.94 13.50
N LEU A 25 30.11 -9.89 13.26
CA LEU A 25 29.49 -9.61 11.98
C LEU A 25 30.51 -9.36 10.86
N GLU A 26 31.60 -8.66 11.15
CA GLU A 26 32.68 -8.43 10.19
C GLU A 26 33.35 -9.72 9.74
N ARG A 27 33.54 -10.69 10.65
CA ARG A 27 34.07 -12.02 10.29
C ARG A 27 33.10 -12.78 9.37
N GLU A 28 31.80 -12.75 9.67
CA GLU A 28 30.76 -13.33 8.82
C GLU A 28 30.74 -12.72 7.41
N LEU A 29 30.82 -11.40 7.31
CA LEU A 29 30.82 -10.68 6.03
C LEU A 29 32.11 -10.87 5.25
N THR A 30 33.26 -10.87 5.93
CA THR A 30 34.58 -11.13 5.33
C THR A 30 34.63 -12.54 4.75
N ALA A 31 34.10 -13.55 5.46
CA ALA A 31 34.00 -14.92 4.97
C ALA A 31 33.14 -15.02 3.69
N ARG A 32 32.21 -14.09 3.49
CA ARG A 32 31.34 -13.96 2.30
C ARG A 32 31.93 -13.04 1.21
N GLY A 33 33.17 -12.57 1.40
CA GLY A 33 33.89 -11.72 0.46
C GLY A 33 33.40 -10.26 0.41
N TRP A 34 32.84 -9.75 1.51
CA TRP A 34 32.43 -8.34 1.62
C TRP A 34 33.47 -7.51 2.37
N ALA A 35 33.78 -6.33 1.83
CA ALA A 35 34.66 -5.38 2.49
C ALA A 35 33.88 -4.62 3.57
N THR A 36 34.47 -4.52 4.76
CA THR A 36 33.89 -3.81 5.90
C THR A 36 34.82 -2.70 6.40
N ARG A 37 34.21 -1.68 7.01
CA ARG A 37 34.85 -0.61 7.76
C ARG A 37 34.01 -0.35 9.01
N THR A 38 34.65 0.06 10.08
CA THR A 38 34.00 0.50 11.30
C THR A 38 34.52 1.88 11.68
N VAL A 39 33.76 2.59 12.51
CA VAL A 39 34.15 3.90 13.05
C VAL A 39 33.84 3.92 14.54
N ASP A 40 34.72 4.52 15.33
CA ASP A 40 34.46 4.84 16.73
C ASP A 40 33.97 6.28 16.85
N LEU A 41 32.87 6.47 17.58
CA LEU A 41 32.22 7.76 17.76
C LEU A 41 32.87 8.52 18.93
N PRO A 42 33.38 9.75 18.73
CA PRO A 42 33.94 10.58 19.81
C PRO A 42 33.02 10.77 21.01
N SER A 43 31.70 10.73 20.82
CA SER A 43 30.72 10.86 21.91
C SER A 43 30.66 9.64 22.84
N ALA A 44 31.20 8.49 22.44
CA ALA A 44 31.48 7.36 23.31
C ALA A 44 32.85 7.59 23.99
N LEU A 45 32.81 8.10 25.21
CA LEU A 45 33.93 8.74 25.88
C LEU A 45 34.96 7.70 26.36
N THR A 46 35.95 7.44 25.51
CA THR A 46 37.15 6.72 25.92
C THR A 46 37.93 7.52 26.98
N PRO A 47 38.85 6.90 27.73
CA PRO A 47 39.61 7.60 28.77
C PRO A 47 40.37 8.86 28.32
N ASP A 48 40.68 8.95 27.02
CA ASP A 48 41.41 10.08 26.42
C ASP A 48 40.48 11.16 25.82
N ALA A 49 39.15 11.01 25.95
CA ALA A 49 38.18 11.95 25.41
C ALA A 49 38.24 13.31 26.15
N PRO A 50 38.05 14.43 25.43
CA PRO A 50 38.01 15.75 26.06
C PRO A 50 36.82 15.85 27.03
N THR A 51 37.07 16.38 28.22
CA THR A 51 36.07 16.47 29.29
C THR A 51 35.20 17.72 29.19
N GLU A 52 35.69 18.80 28.56
CA GLU A 52 34.93 20.03 28.29
C GLU A 52 35.57 20.80 27.10
N PRO A 53 34.81 21.14 26.04
CA PRO A 53 33.46 20.65 25.78
C PRO A 53 33.46 19.14 25.47
N THR A 54 32.45 18.43 25.96
CA THR A 54 32.24 17.02 25.59
C THR A 54 31.90 16.90 24.09
N PRO A 55 32.38 15.86 23.37
CA PRO A 55 32.05 15.67 21.95
C PRO A 55 30.55 15.50 21.71
N GLY A 56 30.03 16.09 20.64
CA GLY A 56 28.62 16.05 20.26
C GLY A 56 28.29 15.12 19.08
N MET A 57 27.01 15.10 18.69
CA MET A 57 26.52 14.43 17.49
C MET A 57 27.20 14.97 16.23
N TYR A 58 27.52 16.27 16.19
CA TYR A 58 28.26 16.86 15.07
C TYR A 58 29.71 16.38 14.98
N ASP A 59 30.36 16.07 16.09
CA ASP A 59 31.72 15.51 16.10
C ASP A 59 31.70 14.06 15.60
N ASP A 60 30.70 13.28 16.03
CA ASP A 60 30.43 11.94 15.50
C ASP A 60 30.20 11.97 13.99
N ALA A 61 29.32 12.86 13.52
CA ALA A 61 29.03 13.02 12.11
C ALA A 61 30.28 13.37 11.28
N ARG A 62 31.19 14.17 11.84
CA ARG A 62 32.46 14.54 11.19
C ARG A 62 33.37 13.33 11.02
N VAL A 63 33.48 12.46 12.01
CA VAL A 63 34.30 11.24 11.92
C VAL A 63 33.67 10.24 10.93
N ILE A 64 32.35 10.07 10.95
CA ILE A 64 31.64 9.24 9.96
C ILE A 64 31.88 9.78 8.56
N ARG A 65 31.79 11.11 8.35
CA ARG A 65 32.02 11.72 7.04
C ARG A 65 33.46 11.52 6.56
N ALA A 66 34.45 11.69 7.43
CA ALA A 66 35.84 11.41 7.09
C ALA A 66 36.06 9.93 6.71
N ALA A 67 35.40 8.99 7.41
CA ALA A 67 35.44 7.58 7.06
C ALA A 67 34.80 7.31 5.68
N LEU A 68 33.64 7.91 5.40
CA LEU A 68 32.97 7.84 4.10
C LEU A 68 33.88 8.35 2.98
N ASP A 69 34.46 9.54 3.14
CA ASP A 69 35.31 10.18 2.12
C ASP A 69 36.61 9.38 1.86
N SER A 70 37.05 8.55 2.81
CA SER A 70 38.22 7.68 2.65
C SER A 70 37.96 6.38 1.85
N ILE A 71 36.69 6.02 1.61
CA ILE A 71 36.32 4.77 0.93
C ILE A 71 36.16 5.02 -0.57
N ASP A 72 37.02 4.39 -1.37
CA ASP A 72 36.92 4.38 -2.84
C ASP A 72 35.84 3.40 -3.32
N GLY A 73 34.67 3.92 -3.69
CA GLY A 73 33.55 3.18 -4.26
C GLY A 73 32.25 3.38 -3.48
N PRO A 74 31.16 2.70 -3.90
CA PRO A 74 29.87 2.81 -3.22
C PRO A 74 29.94 2.28 -1.79
N VAL A 75 29.23 2.94 -0.88
CA VAL A 75 29.16 2.57 0.54
C VAL A 75 27.72 2.25 0.93
N VAL A 76 27.54 1.15 1.66
CA VAL A 76 26.31 0.90 2.42
C VAL A 76 26.63 1.18 3.89
N VAL A 77 26.01 2.22 4.45
CA VAL A 77 26.23 2.59 5.85
C VAL A 77 25.22 1.85 6.71
N VAL A 78 25.66 1.16 7.75
CA VAL A 78 24.81 0.45 8.71
C VAL A 78 24.95 1.14 10.07
N ALA A 79 23.87 1.75 10.52
CA ALA A 79 23.81 2.54 11.75
C ALA A 79 23.00 1.79 12.81
N HIS A 80 23.54 1.63 14.01
CA HIS A 80 22.86 0.97 15.12
C HIS A 80 22.44 1.95 16.22
N SER A 81 21.22 1.83 16.74
CA SER A 81 20.75 2.61 17.90
C SER A 81 21.00 4.12 17.73
N TYR A 82 21.62 4.77 18.71
CA TYR A 82 22.05 6.17 18.63
C TYR A 82 22.83 6.50 17.36
N GLY A 83 23.65 5.58 16.83
CA GLY A 83 24.44 5.79 15.61
C GLY A 83 23.62 6.20 14.39
N GLY A 84 22.31 5.93 14.39
CA GLY A 84 21.38 6.45 13.37
C GLY A 84 21.36 7.99 13.28
N VAL A 85 21.51 8.69 14.40
CA VAL A 85 21.46 10.17 14.45
C VAL A 85 22.67 10.79 13.73
N PRO A 86 23.93 10.51 14.11
CA PRO A 86 25.07 11.09 13.42
C PRO A 86 25.26 10.53 11.99
N VAL A 87 24.80 9.32 11.67
CA VAL A 87 24.77 8.84 10.27
C VAL A 87 23.81 9.68 9.43
N THR A 88 22.63 9.99 9.96
CA THR A 88 21.64 10.84 9.28
C THR A 88 22.24 12.21 8.91
N GLN A 89 22.97 12.81 9.85
CA GLN A 89 23.69 14.07 9.64
C GLN A 89 24.86 13.92 8.65
N ALA A 90 25.73 12.93 8.85
CA ALA A 90 26.98 12.78 8.09
C ALA A 90 26.78 12.43 6.61
N THR A 91 25.69 11.73 6.31
CA THR A 91 25.34 11.30 4.95
C THR A 91 24.70 12.42 4.12
N GLY A 92 24.33 13.55 4.75
CA GLY A 92 23.98 14.77 4.05
C GLY A 92 25.06 15.18 3.06
N GLY A 93 24.69 15.27 1.76
CA GLY A 93 25.62 15.61 0.68
C GLY A 93 26.77 14.60 0.45
N ALA A 94 26.67 13.35 0.92
CA ALA A 94 27.67 12.32 0.65
C ALA A 94 27.48 11.71 -0.75
N GLY A 95 28.49 11.84 -1.62
CA GLY A 95 28.39 11.41 -3.02
C GLY A 95 28.68 9.92 -3.28
N ASN A 96 29.22 9.19 -2.31
CA ASN A 96 29.59 7.78 -2.45
C ASN A 96 28.70 6.81 -1.64
N VAL A 97 27.70 7.32 -0.92
CA VAL A 97 26.77 6.47 -0.15
C VAL A 97 25.64 6.00 -1.06
N ALA A 98 25.58 4.69 -1.28
CA ALA A 98 24.55 4.05 -2.12
C ALA A 98 23.28 3.73 -1.33
N HIS A 99 23.40 3.43 -0.02
CA HIS A 99 22.27 3.03 0.83
C HIS A 99 22.57 3.26 2.31
N ILE A 100 21.54 3.55 3.10
CA ILE A 100 21.62 3.67 4.57
C ILE A 100 20.77 2.57 5.20
N VAL A 101 21.31 1.84 6.16
CA VAL A 101 20.60 0.81 6.91
C VAL A 101 20.51 1.23 8.36
N TYR A 102 19.29 1.47 8.85
CA TYR A 102 19.00 1.75 10.25
C TYR A 102 18.68 0.43 10.95
N LEU A 103 19.59 -0.08 11.78
CA LEU A 103 19.44 -1.30 12.55
C LEU A 103 19.02 -0.95 13.98
N ALA A 104 17.75 -1.11 14.33
CA ALA A 104 17.22 -0.70 15.63
C ALA A 104 17.71 0.71 16.02
N ALA A 105 17.60 1.67 15.10
CA ALA A 105 18.34 2.93 15.14
C ALA A 105 17.45 4.16 14.96
N TYR A 106 17.90 5.30 15.51
CA TYR A 106 17.18 6.56 15.40
C TYR A 106 17.32 7.19 14.00
N GLN A 107 16.32 7.01 13.14
CA GLN A 107 16.18 7.70 11.86
C GLN A 107 15.49 9.06 12.06
N LEU A 108 16.18 10.00 12.70
CA LEU A 108 15.65 11.34 12.99
C LEU A 108 15.56 12.23 11.72
N ASP A 109 14.75 13.27 11.77
CA ASP A 109 14.59 14.26 10.70
C ASP A 109 15.16 15.63 11.10
N VAL A 110 15.30 16.53 10.12
CA VAL A 110 15.77 17.90 10.35
C VAL A 110 14.89 18.58 11.40
N GLY A 111 15.52 19.12 12.45
CA GLY A 111 14.85 19.74 13.58
C GLY A 111 14.64 18.82 14.79
N GLU A 112 14.99 17.54 14.70
CA GLU A 112 14.84 16.58 15.79
C GLU A 112 16.17 16.28 16.51
N ALA A 113 16.09 15.92 17.78
CA ALA A 113 17.20 15.44 18.62
C ALA A 113 16.73 14.22 19.44
N LEU A 114 17.64 13.34 19.86
CA LEU A 114 17.29 12.03 20.43
C LEU A 114 16.43 12.13 21.68
N LEU A 115 16.85 12.89 22.70
CA LEU A 115 16.09 13.00 23.95
C LEU A 115 14.81 13.85 23.77
N PRO A 116 14.85 15.00 23.08
CA PRO A 116 13.63 15.76 22.74
C PRO A 116 12.59 14.97 21.93
N TYR A 117 13.01 14.02 21.08
CA TYR A 117 12.10 13.12 20.37
C TYR A 117 11.21 12.30 21.33
N HIS A 118 11.74 11.97 22.52
CA HIS A 118 11.00 11.29 23.59
C HIS A 118 10.33 12.23 24.59
N GLY A 119 10.22 13.52 24.26
CA GLY A 119 9.61 14.54 25.12
C GLY A 119 10.47 14.96 26.31
N VAL A 120 11.75 14.60 26.33
CA VAL A 120 12.69 15.07 27.37
C VAL A 120 13.12 16.51 27.03
N PRO A 121 12.89 17.49 27.91
CA PRO A 121 13.23 18.88 27.65
C PRO A 121 14.75 19.07 27.59
N VAL A 122 15.19 20.04 26.78
CA VAL A 122 16.61 20.41 26.69
C VAL A 122 17.04 21.12 27.99
N PRO A 123 18.08 20.63 28.70
CA PRO A 123 18.58 21.26 29.91
C PRO A 123 19.27 22.60 29.62
N GLU A 124 19.46 23.43 30.66
CA GLU A 124 20.18 24.73 30.53
C GLU A 124 21.63 24.56 30.04
N SER A 125 22.25 23.43 30.37
CA SER A 125 23.55 23.01 29.86
C SER A 125 23.47 21.58 29.34
N VAL A 126 24.02 21.37 28.14
CA VAL A 126 24.18 20.04 27.53
C VAL A 126 25.56 19.43 27.80
N GLU A 127 26.38 20.07 28.63
CA GLU A 127 27.64 19.48 29.10
C GLU A 127 27.40 18.42 30.17
N GLY A 128 28.15 17.33 30.06
CA GLY A 128 28.11 16.23 31.01
C GLY A 128 28.13 14.86 30.34
N VAL A 129 28.03 13.83 31.16
CA VAL A 129 28.13 12.44 30.72
C VAL A 129 26.92 11.64 31.19
N LEU A 130 26.42 10.78 30.31
CA LEU A 130 25.49 9.71 30.62
C LEU A 130 26.32 8.49 31.06
N PRO A 131 26.27 8.11 32.36
CA PRO A 131 27.07 7.00 32.85
C PRO A 131 26.61 5.68 32.22
N VAL A 132 27.52 4.71 32.17
CA VAL A 132 27.24 3.34 31.72
C VAL A 132 26.27 2.63 32.67
N VAL A 133 26.41 2.90 33.97
CA VAL A 133 25.69 2.22 35.05
C VAL A 133 24.43 3.01 35.41
N ASP A 134 23.29 2.34 35.50
CA ASP A 134 22.07 2.92 36.04
C ASP A 134 22.27 3.28 37.54
N PRO A 135 22.16 4.57 37.91
CA PRO A 135 22.41 5.02 39.28
C PRO A 135 21.48 4.41 40.33
N SER A 136 20.29 3.94 39.93
CA SER A 136 19.26 3.41 40.83
C SER A 136 19.46 1.92 41.18
N ILE A 137 20.15 1.17 40.33
CA ILE A 137 20.35 -0.29 40.49
C ILE A 137 21.83 -0.69 40.51
N GLY A 138 22.76 0.23 40.25
CA GLY A 138 24.21 0.02 40.40
C GLY A 138 24.85 -0.94 39.40
N ARG A 139 24.15 -1.32 38.32
CA ARG A 139 24.67 -2.12 37.21
C ARG A 139 23.98 -1.81 35.88
N ILE A 140 24.57 -2.26 34.76
CA ILE A 140 23.93 -2.22 33.44
C ILE A 140 22.81 -3.27 33.41
N PRO A 141 21.58 -2.92 32.98
CA PRO A 141 20.55 -3.92 32.72
C PRO A 141 20.93 -4.73 31.45
N LEU A 142 21.71 -5.80 31.63
CA LEU A 142 22.12 -6.71 30.54
C LEU A 142 20.96 -7.12 29.60
N PRO A 143 19.73 -7.40 30.09
CA PRO A 143 18.63 -7.77 29.20
C PRO A 143 18.26 -6.70 28.16
N TYR A 144 18.47 -5.42 28.45
CA TYR A 144 18.12 -4.32 27.54
C TYR A 144 18.99 -4.30 26.29
N PHE A 145 20.31 -4.45 26.45
CA PHE A 145 21.24 -4.45 25.32
C PHE A 145 21.53 -5.85 24.77
N TYR A 146 21.48 -6.88 25.61
CA TYR A 146 22.07 -8.19 25.32
C TYR A 146 21.14 -9.37 25.59
N GLY A 147 19.81 -9.17 25.62
CA GLY A 147 18.83 -10.22 25.97
C GLY A 147 18.91 -11.53 25.16
N GLY A 148 19.56 -11.53 24.00
CA GLY A 148 19.77 -12.72 23.14
C GLY A 148 21.22 -13.13 22.97
N VAL A 149 22.14 -12.49 23.69
CA VAL A 149 23.57 -12.80 23.64
C VAL A 149 23.90 -13.80 24.75
N GLU A 150 24.78 -14.76 24.47
CA GLU A 150 25.24 -15.73 25.47
C GLU A 150 25.80 -15.02 26.71
N ALA A 151 25.47 -15.51 27.90
CA ALA A 151 25.67 -14.78 29.15
C ALA A 151 27.12 -14.30 29.37
N ALA A 152 28.11 -15.17 29.12
CA ALA A 152 29.52 -14.82 29.27
C ALA A 152 29.94 -13.72 28.27
N GLU A 153 29.45 -13.77 27.04
CA GLU A 153 29.73 -12.75 26.04
C GLU A 153 29.00 -11.43 26.35
N ALA A 154 27.77 -11.50 26.87
CA ALA A 154 27.04 -10.33 27.32
C ALA A 154 27.78 -9.60 28.45
N GLU A 155 28.36 -10.33 29.39
CA GLU A 155 29.21 -9.76 30.46
C GLU A 155 30.49 -9.14 29.91
N GLU A 156 31.18 -9.82 28.98
CA GLU A 156 32.37 -9.27 28.31
C GLU A 156 32.05 -8.00 27.51
N ALA A 157 30.92 -7.98 26.79
CA ALA A 157 30.47 -6.81 26.03
C ALA A 157 30.09 -5.66 26.98
N ALA A 158 29.40 -5.95 28.07
CA ALA A 158 29.03 -4.97 29.09
C ALA A 158 30.25 -4.31 29.76
N ALA A 159 31.30 -5.08 30.03
CA ALA A 159 32.54 -4.58 30.63
C ALA A 159 33.31 -3.59 29.74
N ARG A 160 32.97 -3.51 28.45
CA ARG A 160 33.61 -2.65 27.46
C ARG A 160 32.82 -1.38 27.14
N LEU A 161 31.64 -1.21 27.74
CA LEU A 161 30.84 -0.01 27.57
C LEU A 161 31.53 1.19 28.22
N VAL A 162 31.45 2.34 27.55
CA VAL A 162 32.05 3.61 27.99
C VAL A 162 30.97 4.68 28.18
N PRO A 163 31.18 5.71 29.02
CA PRO A 163 30.19 6.78 29.19
C PRO A 163 29.85 7.47 27.86
N GLN A 164 28.62 7.93 27.71
CA GLN A 164 28.15 8.63 26.52
C GLN A 164 28.05 10.14 26.80
N SER A 165 28.42 10.99 25.85
CA SER A 165 28.24 12.45 25.99
C SER A 165 26.77 12.85 26.07
N LEU A 166 26.38 13.67 27.06
CA LEU A 166 25.01 14.17 27.18
C LEU A 166 24.62 15.08 26.00
N ARG A 167 25.60 15.84 25.48
CA ARG A 167 25.45 16.73 24.33
C ARG A 167 24.97 15.98 23.10
N SER A 168 25.52 14.80 22.86
CA SER A 168 25.19 13.97 21.69
C SER A 168 23.71 13.62 21.57
N PHE A 169 22.96 13.61 22.68
CA PHE A 169 21.53 13.29 22.69
C PHE A 169 20.61 14.50 22.56
N HIS A 170 21.15 15.72 22.68
CA HIS A 170 20.39 16.98 22.64
C HIS A 170 20.66 17.82 21.40
N GLU A 171 21.76 17.56 20.69
CA GLU A 171 22.05 18.25 19.42
C GLU A 171 21.05 17.85 18.34
N VAL A 172 20.56 18.87 17.64
CA VAL A 172 19.53 18.74 16.62
C VAL A 172 20.14 18.36 15.27
N VAL A 173 19.50 17.43 14.57
CA VAL A 173 19.82 17.09 13.19
C VAL A 173 19.51 18.27 12.28
N THR A 174 20.47 18.70 11.47
CA THR A 174 20.31 19.81 10.51
C THR A 174 20.33 19.33 9.06
N GLU A 175 20.88 18.14 8.81
CA GLU A 175 20.81 17.47 7.51
C GLU A 175 20.30 16.04 7.68
N ALA A 176 19.39 15.62 6.78
CA ALA A 176 18.80 14.29 6.80
C ALA A 176 19.14 13.52 5.52
N GLY A 177 20.30 12.86 5.48
CA GLY A 177 20.79 12.17 4.28
C GLY A 177 19.84 11.11 3.72
N TRP A 178 19.03 10.46 4.57
CA TRP A 178 18.00 9.50 4.14
C TRP A 178 16.89 10.11 3.27
N ARG A 179 16.75 11.44 3.22
CA ARG A 179 15.81 12.11 2.30
C ARG A 179 16.25 12.02 0.84
N SER A 180 17.55 11.88 0.58
CA SER A 180 18.11 11.80 -0.79
C SER A 180 18.80 10.47 -1.10
N ILE A 181 19.16 9.69 -0.07
CA ILE A 181 19.81 8.39 -0.21
C ILE A 181 18.80 7.30 0.17
N PRO A 182 18.62 6.25 -0.66
CA PRO A 182 17.83 5.09 -0.30
C PRO A 182 18.15 4.53 1.08
N SER A 183 17.12 4.21 1.86
CA SER A 183 17.30 3.67 3.20
C SER A 183 16.41 2.47 3.49
N SER A 184 16.96 1.54 4.26
CA SER A 184 16.24 0.41 4.84
C SER A 184 16.25 0.53 6.36
N TYR A 185 15.18 0.11 7.01
CA TYR A 185 15.13 -0.07 8.44
C TYR A 185 15.10 -1.57 8.77
N ILE A 186 15.83 -2.01 9.79
CA ILE A 186 15.78 -3.37 10.32
C ILE A 186 15.24 -3.27 11.75
N VAL A 187 13.99 -3.72 11.93
CA VAL A 187 13.31 -3.78 13.22
C VAL A 187 13.76 -5.03 13.98
N THR A 188 14.22 -4.84 15.22
CA THR A 188 14.54 -5.92 16.17
C THR A 188 13.34 -6.16 17.08
N GLU A 189 12.60 -7.25 16.86
CA GLU A 189 11.24 -7.41 17.41
C GLU A 189 11.18 -7.57 18.93
N ARG A 190 12.28 -8.02 19.56
CA ARG A 190 12.37 -8.25 21.01
C ARG A 190 13.21 -7.19 21.73
N ASP A 191 13.49 -6.08 21.07
CA ASP A 191 14.32 -5.02 21.62
C ASP A 191 13.66 -4.35 22.84
N GLN A 192 14.40 -4.27 23.94
CA GLN A 192 13.96 -3.62 25.16
C GLN A 192 14.64 -2.26 25.38
N ALA A 193 15.75 -1.98 24.68
CA ALA A 193 16.44 -0.70 24.76
C ALA A 193 15.82 0.34 23.82
N LEU A 194 15.45 -0.06 22.61
CA LEU A 194 14.62 0.70 21.70
C LEU A 194 13.39 -0.14 21.35
N PRO A 195 12.29 -0.05 22.12
CA PRO A 195 11.13 -0.92 21.93
C PRO A 195 10.64 -0.93 20.48
N ALA A 196 10.20 -2.10 19.99
CA ALA A 196 9.77 -2.28 18.60
C ALA A 196 8.77 -1.20 18.15
N ALA A 197 7.80 -0.81 19.00
CA ALA A 197 6.86 0.27 18.69
C ALA A 197 7.52 1.62 18.35
N VAL A 198 8.63 1.97 19.02
CA VAL A 198 9.41 3.18 18.68
C VAL A 198 10.18 2.98 17.38
N GLN A 199 10.72 1.79 17.17
CA GLN A 199 11.39 1.45 15.92
C GLN A 199 10.44 1.54 14.72
N GLU A 200 9.20 1.08 14.83
CA GLU A 200 8.20 1.15 13.76
C GLU A 200 7.91 2.60 13.36
N GLN A 201 7.78 3.52 14.33
CA GLN A 201 7.62 4.95 14.06
C GLN A 201 8.78 5.51 13.22
N LEU A 202 10.01 5.17 13.59
CA LEU A 202 11.21 5.59 12.87
C LEU A 202 11.30 4.91 11.49
N ALA A 203 10.92 3.64 11.40
CA ALA A 203 10.94 2.84 10.18
C ALA A 203 9.97 3.34 9.10
N THR A 204 8.92 4.08 9.46
CA THR A 204 8.02 4.74 8.49
C THR A 204 8.75 5.69 7.52
N ARG A 205 9.94 6.15 7.91
CA ARG A 205 10.79 7.06 7.12
C ARG A 205 11.72 6.32 6.16
N ALA A 206 11.85 5.00 6.28
CA ALA A 206 12.67 4.18 5.40
C ALA A 206 11.89 3.72 4.16
N GLN A 207 12.61 3.44 3.08
CA GLN A 207 12.01 2.94 1.83
C GLN A 207 11.64 1.45 1.91
N ALA A 208 12.37 0.70 2.72
CA ALA A 208 12.12 -0.71 2.97
C ALA A 208 12.27 -1.01 4.47
N VAL A 209 11.41 -1.89 4.99
CA VAL A 209 11.47 -2.34 6.37
C VAL A 209 11.68 -3.85 6.38
N HIS A 210 12.70 -4.29 7.11
CA HIS A 210 13.03 -5.67 7.35
C HIS A 210 12.85 -5.97 8.84
N ARG A 211 12.66 -7.25 9.18
CA ARG A 211 12.43 -7.68 10.56
C ARG A 211 13.43 -8.76 10.93
N LEU A 212 13.93 -8.67 12.15
CA LEU A 212 14.73 -9.71 12.80
C LEU A 212 14.12 -10.00 14.17
N ASP A 213 13.83 -11.27 14.43
CA ASP A 213 13.36 -11.75 15.72
C ASP A 213 14.52 -11.75 16.74
N SER A 214 14.98 -10.55 17.11
CA SER A 214 16.17 -10.28 17.89
C SER A 214 15.92 -9.26 18.98
N HIS A 215 16.75 -9.31 20.01
CA HIS A 215 16.95 -8.20 20.95
C HIS A 215 17.85 -7.11 20.33
N HIS A 216 18.26 -6.12 21.13
CA HIS A 216 18.95 -4.90 20.68
C HIS A 216 20.27 -5.11 19.94
N SER A 217 20.98 -6.22 20.18
CA SER A 217 22.33 -6.46 19.65
C SER A 217 22.44 -7.68 18.71
N PRO A 218 21.72 -7.71 17.56
CA PRO A 218 21.76 -8.83 16.62
C PRO A 218 23.15 -9.08 16.01
N MET A 219 24.02 -8.07 15.99
CA MET A 219 25.41 -8.20 15.55
C MET A 219 26.28 -9.09 16.44
N LEU A 220 25.83 -9.36 17.67
CA LEU A 220 26.46 -10.29 18.61
C LEU A 220 25.71 -11.63 18.68
N SER A 221 24.38 -11.60 18.81
CA SER A 221 23.55 -12.80 19.02
C SER A 221 23.31 -13.63 17.77
N MET A 222 23.20 -12.99 16.60
CA MET A 222 22.80 -13.65 15.35
C MET A 222 23.50 -13.06 14.12
N ALA A 223 24.81 -12.84 14.26
CA ALA A 223 25.67 -12.22 13.25
C ALA A 223 25.54 -12.86 11.85
N GLY A 224 25.34 -14.19 11.77
CA GLY A 224 25.19 -14.89 10.50
C GLY A 224 23.89 -14.54 9.75
N GLU A 225 22.78 -14.39 10.47
CA GLU A 225 21.48 -14.00 9.89
C GLU A 225 21.48 -12.53 9.50
N LEU A 226 22.00 -11.66 10.39
CA LEU A 226 22.17 -10.24 10.09
C LEU A 226 23.08 -10.04 8.87
N ALA A 227 24.17 -10.81 8.74
CA ALA A 227 25.04 -10.77 7.56
C ALA A 227 24.28 -11.15 6.28
N SER A 228 23.41 -12.17 6.32
CA SER A 228 22.61 -12.57 5.15
C SER A 228 21.66 -11.46 4.71
N LEU A 229 21.01 -10.82 5.68
CA LEU A 229 20.10 -9.71 5.42
C LEU A 229 20.85 -8.50 4.84
N LEU A 230 21.97 -8.10 5.44
CA LEU A 230 22.78 -6.99 4.95
C LEU A 230 23.34 -7.23 3.55
N VAL A 231 23.73 -8.47 3.24
CA VAL A 231 24.17 -8.86 1.89
C VAL A 231 23.05 -8.68 0.87
N THR A 232 21.83 -9.07 1.23
CA THR A 232 20.64 -8.91 0.37
C THR A 232 20.37 -7.43 0.11
N ILE A 233 20.30 -6.63 1.17
CA ILE A 233 20.08 -5.18 1.08
C ILE A 233 21.18 -4.51 0.23
N ALA A 234 22.45 -4.87 0.44
CA ALA A 234 23.57 -4.30 -0.30
C ALA A 234 23.59 -4.73 -1.78
N GLN A 235 23.05 -5.91 -2.11
CA GLN A 235 22.88 -6.37 -3.49
C GLN A 235 21.74 -5.63 -4.20
N ASP A 236 20.62 -5.41 -3.50
CA ASP A 236 19.48 -4.65 -4.00
C ASP A 236 19.84 -3.18 -4.22
N ALA A 237 20.63 -2.59 -3.32
CA ALA A 237 21.21 -1.26 -3.52
C ALA A 237 22.10 -1.21 -4.77
N ARG A 238 22.78 -2.31 -5.12
CA ARG A 238 23.64 -2.39 -6.32
C ARG A 238 22.84 -2.53 -7.61
N THR A 239 21.73 -3.26 -7.61
CA THR A 239 20.85 -3.36 -8.79
C THR A 239 20.07 -2.07 -9.02
N ALA A 240 19.66 -1.38 -7.95
CA ALA A 240 19.12 -0.02 -8.03
C ALA A 240 20.13 0.96 -8.64
N THR A 241 21.40 0.95 -8.19
CA THR A 241 22.45 1.86 -8.70
C THR A 241 23.03 1.49 -10.07
N ALA A 242 23.01 0.21 -10.47
CA ALA A 242 23.41 -0.23 -11.82
C ALA A 242 22.32 0.03 -12.87
N GLY A 243 21.06 0.20 -12.44
CA GLY A 243 19.93 0.63 -13.27
C GLY A 243 19.68 2.14 -13.24
N SER A 244 20.07 2.84 -12.17
CA SER A 244 19.91 4.28 -12.04
C SER A 244 21.13 5.03 -12.57
N ARG A 245 20.97 5.70 -13.71
CA ARG A 245 21.51 7.06 -13.79
C ARG A 245 21.03 7.80 -12.53
N GLU A 246 21.85 8.64 -11.89
CA GLU A 246 21.29 9.67 -11.00
C GLU A 246 20.05 10.23 -11.69
N PRO A 247 18.86 10.27 -11.03
CA PRO A 247 17.69 10.84 -11.66
C PRO A 247 18.11 12.22 -12.11
N THR A 248 18.23 12.39 -13.43
CA THR A 248 18.68 13.66 -13.98
C THR A 248 17.68 14.66 -13.44
N PRO A 249 18.10 15.65 -12.62
CA PRO A 249 17.15 16.55 -11.98
C PRO A 249 16.23 17.06 -13.08
N ILE A 250 14.93 16.88 -12.92
CA ILE A 250 13.97 17.28 -13.95
C ILE A 250 14.14 18.79 -14.11
N THR A 251 14.78 19.21 -15.20
CA THR A 251 15.13 20.61 -15.38
C THR A 251 13.87 21.40 -15.68
N ALA A 252 13.83 22.68 -15.29
CA ALA A 252 12.72 23.56 -15.65
C ALA A 252 12.51 23.61 -17.18
N GLY A 253 13.58 23.50 -17.97
CA GLY A 253 13.52 23.41 -19.42
C GLY A 253 12.79 22.15 -19.91
N ALA A 254 13.12 20.97 -19.38
CA ALA A 254 12.45 19.73 -19.75
C ALA A 254 10.95 19.75 -19.42
N VAL A 255 10.57 20.37 -18.29
CA VAL A 255 9.16 20.56 -17.94
C VAL A 255 8.47 21.53 -18.91
N ALA A 256 9.14 22.62 -19.29
CA ALA A 256 8.59 23.57 -20.25
C ALA A 256 8.40 22.95 -21.65
N GLU A 257 9.32 22.08 -22.09
CA GLU A 257 9.19 21.33 -23.33
C GLU A 257 7.98 20.37 -23.31
N LEU A 258 7.79 19.64 -22.20
CA LEU A 258 6.59 18.81 -22.02
C LEU A 258 5.31 19.64 -22.00
N ALA A 259 5.32 20.77 -21.29
CA ALA A 259 4.18 21.69 -21.22
C ALA A 259 3.84 22.33 -22.58
N ALA A 260 4.83 22.53 -23.46
CA ALA A 260 4.62 23.08 -24.80
C ALA A 260 3.90 22.11 -25.76
N VAL A 261 3.99 20.79 -25.51
CA VAL A 261 3.35 19.77 -26.34
C VAL A 261 2.08 19.18 -25.71
N ALA A 262 1.92 19.29 -24.39
CA ALA A 262 0.72 18.87 -23.69
C ALA A 262 -0.39 19.92 -23.82
N THR A 263 -1.62 19.46 -24.01
CA THR A 263 -2.83 20.29 -23.96
C THR A 263 -3.31 20.48 -22.52
N GLY A 264 -3.17 19.44 -21.69
CA GLY A 264 -3.46 19.48 -20.26
C GLY A 264 -2.37 20.15 -19.42
N PRO A 265 -2.65 20.48 -18.14
CA PRO A 265 -1.66 21.09 -17.26
C PRO A 265 -0.50 20.14 -16.97
N VAL A 266 0.70 20.71 -16.91
CA VAL A 266 1.94 20.05 -16.45
C VAL A 266 2.41 20.79 -15.20
N LEU A 267 2.35 20.13 -14.04
CA LEU A 267 2.52 20.77 -12.73
C LEU A 267 3.65 20.12 -11.93
N ARG A 268 4.47 20.94 -11.29
CA ARG A 268 5.48 20.56 -10.29
C ARG A 268 4.95 20.82 -8.87
N PRO A 269 5.59 20.26 -7.83
CA PRO A 269 5.13 20.43 -6.44
C PRO A 269 4.91 21.88 -5.97
N ALA A 270 5.64 22.84 -6.54
CA ALA A 270 5.53 24.25 -6.19
C ALA A 270 4.49 25.02 -7.03
N ASP A 271 3.94 24.42 -8.08
CA ASP A 271 3.02 25.10 -9.00
C ASP A 271 1.59 25.14 -8.42
N GLU A 272 0.86 26.21 -8.73
CA GLU A 272 -0.54 26.36 -8.32
C GLU A 272 -1.41 25.23 -8.91
N GLY A 273 -2.33 24.70 -8.11
CA GLY A 273 -3.22 23.60 -8.53
C GLY A 273 -2.61 22.21 -8.40
N TYR A 274 -1.31 22.06 -8.12
CA TYR A 274 -0.65 20.75 -7.94
C TYR A 274 -1.36 19.86 -6.91
N ALA A 275 -1.66 20.43 -5.72
CA ALA A 275 -2.30 19.67 -4.65
C ALA A 275 -3.71 19.18 -5.02
N ALA A 276 -4.51 20.03 -5.66
CA ALA A 276 -5.83 19.66 -6.15
C ALA A 276 -5.74 18.61 -7.28
N GLU A 277 -4.73 18.73 -8.13
CA GLU A 277 -4.48 17.78 -9.20
C GLU A 277 -4.03 16.40 -8.64
N CYS A 278 -3.36 16.35 -7.50
CA CYS A 278 -2.95 15.10 -6.85
C CYS A 278 -4.04 14.47 -5.95
N ALA A 279 -5.17 15.15 -5.72
CA ALA A 279 -6.20 14.67 -4.79
C ALA A 279 -6.86 13.36 -5.25
N GLY A 280 -6.95 12.39 -4.34
CA GLY A 280 -7.60 11.10 -4.51
C GLY A 280 -8.77 10.90 -3.54
N TYR A 281 -9.53 9.83 -3.75
CA TYR A 281 -10.67 9.47 -2.90
C TYR A 281 -10.25 8.92 -1.53
N ASN A 282 -9.26 8.02 -1.48
CA ASN A 282 -8.73 7.55 -0.19
C ASN A 282 -7.77 8.60 0.39
N LEU A 283 -8.24 9.34 1.39
CA LEU A 283 -7.47 10.42 2.01
C LEU A 283 -6.31 9.89 2.89
N ALA A 284 -6.25 8.58 3.16
CA ALA A 284 -5.13 7.96 3.88
C ALA A 284 -3.88 7.78 2.98
N VAL A 285 -4.00 7.96 1.66
CA VAL A 285 -2.89 7.77 0.71
C VAL A 285 -2.50 9.11 0.07
N PRO A 286 -1.46 9.80 0.58
CA PRO A 286 -0.98 11.04 -0.03
C PRO A 286 -0.23 10.78 -1.34
N HIS A 287 -0.56 11.56 -2.37
CA HIS A 287 0.14 11.54 -3.66
C HIS A 287 1.14 12.71 -3.75
N ARG A 288 2.44 12.40 -3.86
CA ARG A 288 3.53 13.38 -3.93
C ARG A 288 4.46 13.13 -5.14
N PRO A 289 3.94 13.13 -6.38
CA PRO A 289 4.77 12.89 -7.56
C PRO A 289 5.81 13.98 -7.83
N ALA A 290 6.84 13.62 -8.60
CA ALA A 290 7.84 14.58 -9.07
C ALA A 290 7.26 15.56 -10.11
N LEU A 291 6.29 15.08 -10.91
CA LEU A 291 5.63 15.85 -11.95
C LEU A 291 4.21 15.31 -12.15
N VAL A 292 3.26 16.18 -12.46
CA VAL A 292 1.87 15.81 -12.78
C VAL A 292 1.54 16.24 -14.20
N VAL A 293 0.91 15.35 -14.96
CA VAL A 293 0.32 15.67 -16.27
C VAL A 293 -1.19 15.39 -16.21
N GLY A 294 -1.98 16.46 -16.27
CA GLY A 294 -3.44 16.39 -16.23
C GLY A 294 -4.02 16.09 -17.61
N ALA A 295 -3.94 14.85 -18.07
CA ALA A 295 -4.28 14.47 -19.43
C ALA A 295 -5.73 14.81 -19.82
N THR A 296 -5.88 15.46 -20.98
CA THR A 296 -7.16 15.81 -21.61
C THR A 296 -7.47 14.90 -22.79
N ASN A 297 -6.45 14.29 -23.39
CA ASN A 297 -6.54 13.47 -24.58
C ASN A 297 -5.39 12.43 -24.62
N PRO A 298 -5.42 11.44 -25.55
CA PRO A 298 -4.36 10.44 -25.65
C PRO A 298 -2.96 10.99 -25.93
N ALA A 299 -2.82 12.11 -26.66
CA ALA A 299 -1.52 12.69 -26.97
C ALA A 299 -0.82 13.23 -25.71
N ASP A 300 -1.57 13.80 -24.76
CA ASP A 300 -1.01 14.19 -23.44
C ASP A 300 -0.42 12.98 -22.70
N VAL A 301 -1.10 11.83 -22.77
CA VAL A 301 -0.64 10.58 -22.18
C VAL A 301 0.63 10.07 -22.88
N GLN A 302 0.67 10.12 -24.22
CA GLN A 302 1.88 9.77 -24.99
C GLN A 302 3.06 10.66 -24.63
N ALA A 303 2.85 11.98 -24.53
CA ALA A 303 3.88 12.94 -24.15
C ALA A 303 4.42 12.63 -22.74
N ALA A 304 3.53 12.40 -21.78
CA ALA A 304 3.90 12.07 -20.40
C ALA A 304 4.67 10.73 -20.29
N VAL A 305 4.23 9.69 -20.99
CA VAL A 305 4.90 8.38 -20.98
C VAL A 305 6.28 8.47 -21.66
N ARG A 306 6.39 9.16 -22.79
CA ARG A 306 7.68 9.38 -23.46
C ARG A 306 8.64 10.20 -22.61
N PHE A 307 8.13 11.22 -21.93
CA PHE A 307 8.90 12.00 -20.96
C PHE A 307 9.40 11.12 -19.81
N ALA A 308 8.52 10.37 -19.17
CA ALA A 308 8.90 9.45 -18.08
C ALA A 308 9.95 8.43 -18.56
N ALA A 309 9.77 7.87 -19.75
CA ALA A 309 10.69 6.92 -20.38
C ALA A 309 12.07 7.53 -20.68
N ALA A 310 12.14 8.79 -21.10
CA ALA A 310 13.37 9.52 -21.42
C ALA A 310 14.15 9.94 -20.16
N HIS A 311 13.43 10.21 -19.07
CA HIS A 311 13.99 10.63 -17.79
C HIS A 311 14.11 9.51 -16.75
N ASP A 312 13.79 8.27 -17.14
CA ASP A 312 13.81 7.07 -16.28
C ASP A 312 12.93 7.16 -15.02
N LEU A 313 11.82 7.89 -15.13
CA LEU A 313 10.87 8.11 -14.05
C LEU A 313 9.77 7.04 -14.08
N PRO A 314 9.33 6.53 -12.91
CA PRO A 314 8.15 5.68 -12.86
C PRO A 314 6.90 6.44 -13.31
N VAL A 315 5.95 5.73 -13.91
CA VAL A 315 4.62 6.26 -14.23
C VAL A 315 3.60 5.79 -13.20
N ALA A 316 2.86 6.75 -12.65
CA ALA A 316 1.67 6.55 -11.84
C ALA A 316 0.44 7.06 -12.58
N VAL A 317 -0.73 6.44 -12.37
CA VAL A 317 -1.99 6.86 -12.99
C VAL A 317 -3.04 7.10 -11.93
N LEU A 318 -3.73 8.23 -12.00
CA LEU A 318 -4.78 8.61 -11.06
C LEU A 318 -6.06 9.03 -11.79
N ALA A 319 -7.10 8.21 -11.65
CA ALA A 319 -8.46 8.58 -12.05
C ALA A 319 -9.19 9.20 -10.85
N THR A 320 -9.77 8.37 -9.98
CA THR A 320 -10.52 8.81 -8.80
C THR A 320 -9.78 8.63 -7.48
N GLY A 321 -8.78 7.74 -7.42
CA GLY A 321 -8.00 7.50 -6.19
C GLY A 321 -8.63 6.56 -5.16
N HIS A 322 -9.52 5.63 -5.55
CA HIS A 322 -10.14 4.67 -4.63
C HIS A 322 -9.17 3.57 -4.14
N SER A 323 -8.23 3.15 -5.00
CA SER A 323 -7.22 2.12 -4.67
C SER A 323 -5.84 2.53 -5.20
N ALA A 324 -5.54 3.83 -5.15
CA ALA A 324 -4.28 4.35 -5.63
C ALA A 324 -3.16 4.09 -4.60
N LEU A 325 -1.92 3.96 -5.10
CA LEU A 325 -0.73 3.81 -4.27
C LEU A 325 0.01 5.15 -4.16
N PRO A 326 0.87 5.33 -3.13
CA PRO A 326 1.77 6.48 -3.06
C PRO A 326 2.58 6.64 -4.35
N SER A 327 2.73 7.87 -4.81
CA SER A 327 3.30 8.19 -6.13
C SER A 327 4.62 8.97 -6.07
N ALA A 328 5.36 8.85 -4.96
CA ALA A 328 6.59 9.59 -4.76
C ALA A 328 7.60 9.36 -5.90
N GLY A 329 8.21 10.43 -6.41
CA GLY A 329 9.22 10.36 -7.47
C GLY A 329 8.69 10.02 -8.87
N ALA A 330 7.39 9.79 -9.04
CA ALA A 330 6.80 9.41 -10.32
C ALA A 330 6.36 10.61 -11.17
N VAL A 331 6.16 10.36 -12.47
CA VAL A 331 5.26 11.16 -13.31
C VAL A 331 3.84 10.65 -13.07
N LEU A 332 2.99 11.48 -12.47
CA LEU A 332 1.59 11.18 -12.23
C LEU A 332 0.75 11.66 -13.41
N ILE A 333 0.11 10.73 -14.11
CA ILE A 333 -0.83 11.02 -15.18
C ILE A 333 -2.23 10.98 -14.59
N THR A 334 -2.91 12.13 -14.53
CA THR A 334 -4.32 12.16 -14.12
C THR A 334 -5.22 12.11 -15.34
N THR A 335 -6.30 11.33 -15.26
CA THR A 335 -7.18 11.09 -16.43
C THR A 335 -8.52 11.82 -16.31
N ARG A 336 -8.75 12.57 -15.23
CA ARG A 336 -10.05 13.16 -14.86
C ARG A 336 -10.74 13.94 -15.97
N ARG A 337 -9.97 14.60 -16.83
CA ARG A 337 -10.48 15.42 -17.94
C ARG A 337 -10.87 14.58 -19.17
N MET A 338 -10.46 13.32 -19.26
CA MET A 338 -10.83 12.37 -20.32
C MET A 338 -12.21 11.74 -20.01
N ASN A 339 -13.25 12.56 -19.91
CA ASN A 339 -14.55 12.19 -19.32
C ASN A 339 -15.68 11.98 -20.36
N ALA A 340 -15.35 11.75 -21.63
CA ALA A 340 -16.32 11.52 -22.69
C ALA A 340 -17.05 10.17 -22.54
N VAL A 341 -18.36 10.17 -22.75
CA VAL A 341 -19.23 8.98 -22.76
C VAL A 341 -20.02 8.97 -24.06
N SER A 342 -20.05 7.83 -24.75
CA SER A 342 -20.85 7.61 -25.96
C SER A 342 -21.60 6.29 -25.84
N ILE A 343 -22.91 6.31 -26.04
CA ILE A 343 -23.77 5.12 -26.02
C ILE A 343 -24.28 4.83 -27.43
N ASP A 344 -24.09 3.59 -27.89
CA ASP A 344 -24.76 3.04 -29.06
C ASP A 344 -25.86 2.11 -28.57
N ALA A 345 -27.11 2.58 -28.65
CA ALA A 345 -28.27 1.87 -28.13
C ALA A 345 -28.63 0.63 -28.98
N GLU A 346 -28.35 0.66 -30.29
CA GLU A 346 -28.63 -0.44 -31.21
C GLU A 346 -27.65 -1.60 -30.96
N ARG A 347 -26.36 -1.29 -30.89
CA ARG A 347 -25.28 -2.27 -30.62
C ARG A 347 -25.15 -2.62 -29.13
N ARG A 348 -25.86 -1.87 -28.27
CA ARG A 348 -25.81 -1.94 -26.81
C ARG A 348 -24.38 -1.87 -26.31
N THR A 349 -23.68 -0.80 -26.66
CA THR A 349 -22.29 -0.57 -26.26
C THR A 349 -22.08 0.82 -25.72
N ALA A 350 -21.15 0.95 -24.80
CA ALA A 350 -20.60 2.23 -24.38
C ALA A 350 -19.13 2.32 -24.82
N ARG A 351 -18.71 3.49 -25.30
CA ARG A 351 -17.30 3.90 -25.36
C ARG A 351 -17.09 5.03 -24.36
N ILE A 352 -16.13 4.86 -23.44
CA ILE A 352 -15.85 5.80 -22.36
C ILE A 352 -14.38 6.22 -22.35
N GLY A 353 -14.10 7.46 -21.94
CA GLY A 353 -12.75 7.92 -21.64
C GLY A 353 -12.25 7.48 -20.26
N ALA A 354 -10.94 7.56 -20.05
CA ALA A 354 -10.25 7.10 -18.84
C ALA A 354 -10.60 7.86 -17.54
N GLY A 355 -11.21 9.03 -17.64
CA GLY A 355 -11.65 9.85 -16.52
C GLY A 355 -13.10 9.61 -16.08
N VAL A 356 -13.86 8.83 -16.85
CA VAL A 356 -15.30 8.62 -16.62
C VAL A 356 -15.55 7.86 -15.32
N ARG A 357 -16.49 8.36 -14.51
CA ARG A 357 -17.03 7.68 -13.33
C ARG A 357 -18.26 6.86 -13.72
N TRP A 358 -18.54 5.79 -12.97
CA TRP A 358 -19.68 4.92 -13.27
C TRP A 358 -21.02 5.64 -13.30
N GLN A 359 -21.26 6.63 -12.43
CA GLN A 359 -22.50 7.42 -12.44
C GLN A 359 -22.80 8.01 -13.82
N GLN A 360 -21.80 8.55 -14.52
CA GLN A 360 -21.99 9.14 -15.84
C GLN A 360 -22.44 8.09 -16.88
N VAL A 361 -21.90 6.87 -16.79
CA VAL A 361 -22.31 5.77 -17.69
C VAL A 361 -23.72 5.29 -17.36
N ILE A 362 -24.05 5.19 -16.06
CA ILE A 362 -25.39 4.82 -15.60
C ILE A 362 -26.43 5.80 -16.14
N ASP A 363 -26.19 7.10 -15.97
CA ASP A 363 -27.11 8.17 -16.37
C ASP A 363 -27.35 8.17 -17.89
N GLU A 364 -26.29 7.98 -18.70
CA GLU A 364 -26.43 7.94 -20.16
C GLU A 364 -27.07 6.64 -20.66
N ALA A 365 -26.69 5.48 -20.11
CA ALA A 365 -27.25 4.19 -20.50
C ALA A 365 -28.74 4.07 -20.14
N ALA A 366 -29.14 4.60 -18.98
CA ALA A 366 -30.52 4.54 -18.49
C ALA A 366 -31.52 5.23 -19.44
N LYS A 367 -31.10 6.26 -20.19
CA LYS A 367 -31.93 6.94 -21.21
C LYS A 367 -32.38 5.99 -22.33
N HIS A 368 -31.66 4.89 -22.52
CA HIS A 368 -31.94 3.88 -23.54
C HIS A 368 -32.49 2.58 -22.93
N GLY A 369 -32.84 2.56 -21.65
CA GLY A 369 -33.25 1.33 -20.94
C GLY A 369 -32.12 0.31 -20.79
N LEU A 370 -30.87 0.78 -20.81
CA LEU A 370 -29.67 -0.05 -20.71
C LEU A 370 -28.96 0.16 -19.36
N ALA A 371 -28.24 -0.88 -18.93
CA ALA A 371 -27.44 -0.90 -17.72
C ALA A 371 -25.99 -1.28 -18.03
N PRO A 372 -24.99 -0.59 -17.45
CA PRO A 372 -23.62 -1.10 -17.36
C PRO A 372 -23.49 -2.20 -16.30
N LEU A 373 -22.25 -2.66 -16.05
CA LEU A 373 -21.89 -3.47 -14.88
C LEU A 373 -21.03 -2.64 -13.93
N ASN A 374 -21.60 -1.58 -13.34
CA ASN A 374 -20.91 -0.75 -12.36
C ASN A 374 -20.73 -1.45 -11.00
N GLY A 375 -19.79 -0.93 -10.21
CA GLY A 375 -19.61 -1.31 -8.81
C GLY A 375 -20.64 -0.69 -7.87
N SER A 376 -20.49 -0.93 -6.56
CA SER A 376 -21.40 -0.44 -5.52
C SER A 376 -21.40 1.08 -5.38
N ALA A 377 -20.23 1.71 -5.48
CA ALA A 377 -20.05 3.16 -5.45
C ALA A 377 -20.04 3.76 -6.87
N PRO A 378 -21.05 4.57 -7.26
CA PRO A 378 -21.10 5.17 -8.59
C PRO A 378 -20.00 6.22 -8.86
N THR A 379 -19.32 6.69 -7.81
CA THR A 379 -18.21 7.66 -7.88
C THR A 379 -16.90 7.05 -8.38
N VAL A 380 -16.79 5.72 -8.42
CA VAL A 380 -15.61 4.98 -8.85
C VAL A 380 -15.32 5.19 -10.34
N GLY A 381 -14.04 5.32 -10.70
CA GLY A 381 -13.59 5.38 -12.09
C GLY A 381 -13.89 4.10 -12.86
N ALA A 382 -14.64 4.22 -13.94
CA ALA A 382 -15.17 3.08 -14.69
C ALA A 382 -14.06 2.25 -15.37
N VAL A 383 -13.02 2.91 -15.90
CA VAL A 383 -11.88 2.23 -16.54
C VAL A 383 -11.07 1.44 -15.52
N SER A 384 -10.57 2.08 -14.46
CA SER A 384 -9.73 1.40 -13.46
C SER A 384 -10.44 0.24 -12.77
N TYR A 385 -11.73 0.39 -12.51
CA TYR A 385 -12.57 -0.68 -11.95
C TYR A 385 -12.68 -1.88 -12.90
N THR A 386 -12.89 -1.62 -14.20
CA THR A 386 -13.06 -2.69 -15.20
C THR A 386 -11.75 -3.44 -15.43
N LEU A 387 -10.60 -2.76 -15.43
CA LEU A 387 -9.29 -3.39 -15.64
C LEU A 387 -8.86 -4.35 -14.53
N GLY A 388 -9.45 -4.25 -13.34
CA GLY A 388 -9.26 -5.22 -12.25
C GLY A 388 -10.36 -6.29 -12.18
N GLY A 389 -11.23 -6.37 -13.19
CA GLY A 389 -12.35 -7.31 -13.26
C GLY A 389 -13.71 -6.60 -13.19
N GLY A 390 -13.97 -5.93 -12.08
CA GLY A 390 -15.24 -5.23 -11.84
C GLY A 390 -16.37 -6.16 -11.37
N LEU A 391 -16.63 -6.15 -10.06
CA LEU A 391 -17.70 -6.92 -9.40
C LEU A 391 -18.96 -6.07 -9.22
N SER A 392 -20.01 -6.36 -10.00
CA SER A 392 -21.24 -5.56 -10.02
C SER A 392 -22.30 -6.11 -9.05
N PRO A 393 -23.22 -5.27 -8.52
CA PRO A 393 -24.42 -5.74 -7.81
C PRO A 393 -25.36 -6.61 -8.66
N ILE A 394 -25.15 -6.73 -9.97
CA ILE A 394 -25.86 -7.70 -10.84
C ILE A 394 -24.87 -8.68 -11.50
N GLY A 395 -23.71 -8.86 -10.86
CA GLY A 395 -22.60 -9.65 -11.37
C GLY A 395 -22.89 -11.14 -11.47
N ARG A 396 -23.71 -11.72 -10.57
CA ARG A 396 -24.09 -13.14 -10.69
C ARG A 396 -24.91 -13.43 -11.95
N THR A 397 -25.60 -12.43 -12.51
CA THR A 397 -26.38 -12.56 -13.73
C THR A 397 -25.50 -12.48 -14.97
N PHE A 398 -24.57 -11.52 -15.01
CA PHE A 398 -23.83 -11.18 -16.24
C PHE A 398 -22.32 -11.44 -16.20
N GLY A 399 -21.72 -11.65 -15.04
CA GLY A 399 -20.29 -11.87 -14.86
C GLY A 399 -19.56 -10.59 -14.43
N TYR A 400 -18.25 -10.57 -14.64
CA TYR A 400 -17.42 -9.39 -14.34
C TYR A 400 -17.57 -8.35 -15.44
N ALA A 401 -17.40 -7.05 -15.12
CA ALA A 401 -17.40 -5.99 -16.13
C ALA A 401 -16.34 -6.24 -17.23
N ALA A 402 -15.18 -6.77 -16.84
CA ALA A 402 -14.08 -7.14 -17.74
C ALA A 402 -14.46 -8.24 -18.75
N ASP A 403 -15.48 -9.06 -18.47
CA ASP A 403 -15.93 -10.11 -19.38
C ASP A 403 -16.59 -9.53 -20.64
N HIS A 404 -17.07 -8.28 -20.56
CA HIS A 404 -17.85 -7.62 -21.60
C HIS A 404 -17.11 -6.50 -22.32
N VAL A 405 -15.82 -6.35 -22.04
CA VAL A 405 -14.95 -5.42 -22.77
C VAL A 405 -14.73 -5.94 -24.19
N ARG A 406 -14.89 -5.05 -25.17
CA ARG A 406 -14.75 -5.34 -26.60
C ARG A 406 -13.46 -4.75 -27.19
N ALA A 407 -13.08 -3.57 -26.73
CA ALA A 407 -11.84 -2.91 -27.15
C ALA A 407 -11.26 -2.04 -26.04
N ILE A 408 -9.93 -1.92 -26.04
CA ILE A 408 -9.19 -1.07 -25.10
C ILE A 408 -8.25 -0.17 -25.90
N GLU A 409 -8.31 1.13 -25.67
CA GLU A 409 -7.32 2.09 -26.18
C GLU A 409 -6.34 2.43 -25.08
N LEU A 410 -5.04 2.31 -25.33
CA LEU A 410 -3.99 2.55 -24.34
C LEU A 410 -2.69 3.05 -24.94
N VAL A 411 -1.91 3.73 -24.11
CA VAL A 411 -0.51 4.07 -24.38
C VAL A 411 0.39 3.13 -23.57
N THR A 412 1.24 2.35 -24.23
CA THR A 412 2.19 1.44 -23.54
C THR A 412 3.56 2.10 -23.35
N ALA A 413 4.54 1.37 -22.82
CA ALA A 413 5.80 1.93 -22.32
C ALA A 413 6.71 2.53 -23.41
N ASP A 414 6.44 2.22 -24.68
CA ASP A 414 7.10 2.85 -25.83
C ASP A 414 6.45 4.18 -26.25
N GLY A 415 5.37 4.59 -25.58
CA GLY A 415 4.65 5.82 -25.88
C GLY A 415 3.73 5.75 -27.09
N GLU A 416 3.47 4.56 -27.63
CA GLU A 416 2.58 4.38 -28.77
C GLU A 416 1.13 4.12 -28.34
N LEU A 417 0.19 4.81 -28.97
CA LEU A 417 -1.25 4.61 -28.80
C LEU A 417 -1.70 3.37 -29.57
N ARG A 418 -2.39 2.46 -28.88
CA ARG A 418 -2.88 1.19 -29.44
C ARG A 418 -4.36 1.05 -29.18
N ARG A 419 -5.06 0.42 -30.11
CA ARG A 419 -6.40 -0.14 -29.91
C ARG A 419 -6.32 -1.66 -29.95
N VAL A 420 -6.52 -2.29 -28.81
CA VAL A 420 -6.38 -3.74 -28.63
C VAL A 420 -7.74 -4.40 -28.47
N THR A 421 -7.87 -5.56 -29.10
CA THR A 421 -9.07 -6.42 -29.15
C THR A 421 -8.62 -7.87 -29.01
N ALA A 422 -9.57 -8.80 -28.97
CA ALA A 422 -9.27 -10.23 -28.95
C ALA A 422 -8.55 -10.70 -30.22
N GLU A 423 -8.74 -10.01 -31.35
CA GLU A 423 -8.19 -10.37 -32.64
C GLU A 423 -6.86 -9.66 -32.93
N SER A 424 -6.68 -8.42 -32.48
CA SER A 424 -5.50 -7.60 -32.84
C SER A 424 -4.27 -7.85 -31.97
N GLU A 425 -4.43 -7.90 -30.64
CA GLU A 425 -3.34 -8.10 -29.67
C GLU A 425 -3.86 -8.97 -28.51
N PRO A 426 -4.17 -10.26 -28.75
CA PRO A 426 -4.91 -11.12 -27.81
C PRO A 426 -4.27 -11.22 -26.43
N GLU A 427 -2.94 -11.31 -26.35
CA GLU A 427 -2.22 -11.45 -25.08
C GLU A 427 -2.31 -10.16 -24.22
N LEU A 428 -2.17 -9.00 -24.84
CA LEU A 428 -2.31 -7.72 -24.15
C LEU A 428 -3.78 -7.46 -23.77
N PHE A 429 -4.72 -7.80 -24.66
CA PHE A 429 -6.15 -7.71 -24.39
C PHE A 429 -6.60 -8.64 -23.25
N TRP A 430 -6.04 -9.85 -23.16
CA TRP A 430 -6.22 -10.75 -22.01
C TRP A 430 -5.68 -10.13 -20.72
N ALA A 431 -4.45 -9.60 -20.75
CA ALA A 431 -3.76 -9.08 -19.57
C ALA A 431 -4.40 -7.82 -18.98
N LEU A 432 -4.89 -6.90 -19.82
CA LEU A 432 -5.56 -5.67 -19.38
C LEU A 432 -6.89 -5.92 -18.67
N ARG A 433 -7.53 -7.07 -18.92
CA ARG A 433 -8.79 -7.50 -18.30
C ARG A 433 -8.49 -8.34 -17.06
N GLY A 434 -7.91 -7.71 -16.04
CA GLY A 434 -7.56 -8.33 -14.75
C GLY A 434 -6.22 -7.86 -14.17
N GLY A 435 -5.28 -7.43 -15.01
CA GLY A 435 -3.94 -6.99 -14.61
C GLY A 435 -3.77 -5.50 -14.34
N LYS A 436 -4.87 -4.72 -14.33
CA LYS A 436 -4.88 -3.27 -14.03
C LYS A 436 -3.88 -2.46 -14.89
N GLY A 437 -3.22 -1.47 -14.31
CA GLY A 437 -2.35 -0.50 -14.99
C GLY A 437 -0.93 -0.99 -15.28
N ASN A 438 -0.67 -2.31 -15.22
CA ASN A 438 0.68 -2.87 -15.40
C ASN A 438 1.23 -2.72 -16.82
N PHE A 439 0.39 -2.52 -17.84
CA PHE A 439 0.80 -2.63 -19.24
C PHE A 439 0.69 -1.32 -20.03
N GLY A 440 0.21 -0.26 -19.39
CA GLY A 440 -0.01 1.03 -20.04
C GLY A 440 -1.06 1.89 -19.36
N VAL A 441 -1.20 3.10 -19.88
CA VAL A 441 -2.27 4.02 -19.49
C VAL A 441 -3.43 3.84 -20.47
N VAL A 442 -4.52 3.24 -20.00
CA VAL A 442 -5.76 3.12 -20.79
C VAL A 442 -6.37 4.51 -20.94
N THR A 443 -6.68 4.89 -22.17
CA THR A 443 -7.26 6.19 -22.55
C THR A 443 -8.76 6.08 -22.85
N ALA A 444 -9.23 4.92 -23.32
CA ALA A 444 -10.63 4.62 -23.50
C ALA A 444 -10.95 3.11 -23.40
N LEU A 445 -12.19 2.79 -23.05
CA LEU A 445 -12.75 1.43 -23.07
C LEU A 445 -14.03 1.39 -23.89
N GLU A 446 -14.25 0.29 -24.60
CA GLU A 446 -15.52 -0.07 -25.22
C GLU A 446 -16.04 -1.38 -24.60
N PHE A 447 -17.29 -1.41 -24.14
CA PHE A 447 -17.90 -2.58 -23.51
C PHE A 447 -19.40 -2.71 -23.78
N GLY A 448 -19.93 -3.92 -23.58
CA GLY A 448 -21.35 -4.23 -23.72
C GLY A 448 -22.23 -3.69 -22.58
N LEU A 449 -23.46 -3.30 -22.93
CA LEU A 449 -24.52 -2.88 -22.03
C LEU A 449 -25.68 -3.88 -22.07
N PHE A 450 -26.47 -3.92 -20.99
CA PHE A 450 -27.51 -4.93 -20.78
C PHE A 450 -28.90 -4.28 -20.80
N PRO A 451 -29.93 -4.93 -21.38
CA PRO A 451 -31.28 -4.41 -21.45
C PRO A 451 -32.00 -4.54 -20.09
N VAL A 452 -31.51 -3.80 -19.08
CA VAL A 452 -32.03 -3.80 -17.71
C VAL A 452 -32.40 -2.37 -17.34
N ALA A 453 -33.68 -2.02 -17.52
CA ALA A 453 -34.20 -0.72 -17.14
C ALA A 453 -34.55 -0.64 -15.64
N ARG A 454 -34.94 -1.77 -15.05
CA ARG A 454 -35.43 -1.89 -13.67
C ARG A 454 -34.93 -3.18 -13.05
N ILE A 455 -34.82 -3.17 -11.72
CA ILE A 455 -34.47 -4.33 -10.89
C ILE A 455 -35.38 -4.34 -9.67
N TYR A 456 -35.49 -5.48 -9.01
CA TYR A 456 -36.01 -5.55 -7.64
C TYR A 456 -34.82 -5.56 -6.68
N GLY A 457 -34.66 -4.54 -5.85
CA GLY A 457 -33.46 -4.37 -5.04
C GLY A 457 -33.58 -3.32 -3.96
N GLY A 458 -32.57 -3.26 -3.10
CA GLY A 458 -32.50 -2.36 -1.95
C GLY A 458 -31.75 -2.98 -0.78
N GLY A 459 -32.00 -2.46 0.41
CA GLY A 459 -31.35 -2.85 1.64
C GLY A 459 -32.33 -3.10 2.79
N LEU A 460 -32.06 -4.12 3.58
CA LEU A 460 -32.68 -4.38 4.88
C LEU A 460 -31.66 -4.06 5.98
N PHE A 461 -32.00 -3.12 6.85
CA PHE A 461 -31.18 -2.78 8.01
C PHE A 461 -31.77 -3.40 9.27
N PHE A 462 -31.05 -4.32 9.90
CA PHE A 462 -31.45 -4.91 11.18
C PHE A 462 -30.65 -4.31 12.34
N PRO A 463 -31.25 -4.21 13.54
CA PRO A 463 -30.49 -3.91 14.76
C PRO A 463 -29.38 -4.95 14.99
N GLY A 464 -28.29 -4.54 15.65
CA GLY A 464 -27.14 -5.43 15.92
C GLY A 464 -27.46 -6.70 16.69
N GLU A 465 -28.55 -6.75 17.47
CA GLU A 465 -28.99 -7.95 18.18
C GLU A 465 -29.37 -9.12 17.24
N PHE A 466 -29.76 -8.82 15.99
CA PHE A 466 -30.09 -9.83 14.97
C PHE A 466 -28.87 -10.36 14.21
N THR A 467 -27.64 -9.92 14.50
CA THR A 467 -26.44 -10.29 13.74
C THR A 467 -26.31 -11.78 13.50
N ALA A 468 -26.46 -12.58 14.57
CA ALA A 468 -26.30 -14.03 14.47
C ALA A 468 -27.39 -14.69 13.62
N GLU A 469 -28.63 -14.24 13.75
CA GLU A 469 -29.75 -14.76 12.96
C GLU A 469 -29.64 -14.36 11.48
N VAL A 470 -29.28 -13.10 11.21
CA VAL A 470 -29.09 -12.62 9.84
C VAL A 470 -27.97 -13.37 9.12
N LEU A 471 -26.80 -13.57 9.74
CA LEU A 471 -25.70 -14.28 9.08
C LEU A 471 -26.04 -15.76 8.79
N ARG A 472 -26.77 -16.43 9.67
CA ARG A 472 -27.23 -17.82 9.46
C ARG A 472 -28.30 -17.92 8.38
N THR A 473 -29.30 -17.04 8.42
CA THR A 473 -30.37 -17.03 7.43
C THR A 473 -29.83 -16.63 6.06
N TRP A 474 -28.96 -15.61 5.99
CA TRP A 474 -28.36 -15.17 4.74
C TRP A 474 -27.49 -16.25 4.09
N SER A 475 -26.62 -16.91 4.85
CA SER A 475 -25.72 -17.94 4.31
C SER A 475 -26.44 -19.20 3.83
N SER A 476 -27.54 -19.60 4.48
CA SER A 476 -28.39 -20.69 3.99
C SER A 476 -29.23 -20.28 2.78
N TRP A 477 -29.74 -19.06 2.79
CA TRP A 477 -30.54 -18.49 1.71
C TRP A 477 -29.73 -18.39 0.40
N THR A 478 -28.46 -18.00 0.44
CA THR A 478 -27.62 -17.82 -0.76
C THR A 478 -27.38 -19.10 -1.56
N VAL A 479 -27.35 -20.28 -0.93
CA VAL A 479 -27.05 -21.57 -1.58
C VAL A 479 -28.09 -21.95 -2.66
N GLY A 480 -29.35 -21.54 -2.48
CA GLY A 480 -30.46 -21.92 -3.36
C GLY A 480 -30.88 -20.84 -4.37
N LEU A 481 -30.15 -19.73 -4.47
CA LEU A 481 -30.58 -18.58 -5.27
C LEU A 481 -30.33 -18.74 -6.78
N PRO A 482 -31.24 -18.20 -7.62
CA PRO A 482 -30.98 -18.08 -9.05
C PRO A 482 -29.81 -17.12 -9.33
N ASP A 483 -29.21 -17.23 -10.52
CA ASP A 483 -28.12 -16.37 -10.99
C ASP A 483 -28.54 -14.89 -11.05
N GLU A 484 -29.83 -14.64 -11.24
CA GLU A 484 -30.46 -13.33 -11.30
C GLU A 484 -30.43 -12.58 -9.96
N MET A 485 -30.26 -13.29 -8.83
CA MET A 485 -30.19 -12.69 -7.49
C MET A 485 -28.74 -12.55 -7.04
N THR A 486 -28.31 -11.32 -6.79
CA THR A 486 -27.03 -11.00 -6.14
C THR A 486 -27.28 -10.35 -4.78
N SER A 487 -26.45 -10.69 -3.80
CA SER A 487 -26.59 -10.15 -2.45
C SER A 487 -25.25 -10.00 -1.73
N SER A 488 -25.20 -9.09 -0.77
CA SER A 488 -24.16 -9.02 0.24
C SER A 488 -24.77 -8.75 1.62
N VAL A 489 -24.01 -9.05 2.66
CA VAL A 489 -24.33 -8.66 4.04
C VAL A 489 -23.17 -7.86 4.61
N ALA A 490 -23.47 -6.74 5.27
CA ALA A 490 -22.47 -5.89 5.89
C ALA A 490 -22.78 -5.66 7.36
N LEU A 491 -21.77 -5.85 8.21
CA LEU A 491 -21.77 -5.42 9.61
C LEU A 491 -21.22 -3.99 9.64
N LEU A 492 -22.02 -3.04 10.14
CA LEU A 492 -21.71 -1.62 10.07
C LEU A 492 -21.69 -1.00 11.46
N GLN A 493 -20.57 -0.36 11.81
CA GLN A 493 -20.46 0.51 12.98
C GLN A 493 -20.65 1.96 12.53
N LEU A 494 -21.87 2.48 12.67
CA LEU A 494 -22.20 3.81 12.16
C LEU A 494 -21.91 4.92 13.18
N PRO A 495 -21.30 6.05 12.77
CA PRO A 495 -20.98 7.12 13.69
C PRO A 495 -22.23 7.87 14.17
N PRO A 496 -22.18 8.56 15.32
CA PRO A 496 -23.25 9.42 15.80
C PRO A 496 -23.25 10.78 15.04
N ALA A 497 -23.24 10.75 13.71
CA ALA A 497 -23.15 11.94 12.86
C ALA A 497 -24.52 12.35 12.28
N PRO A 498 -24.79 13.66 12.08
CA PRO A 498 -26.05 14.15 11.52
C PRO A 498 -26.40 13.55 10.14
N ASP A 499 -25.39 13.35 9.29
CA ASP A 499 -25.55 12.82 7.93
C ASP A 499 -25.95 11.33 7.90
N VAL A 500 -25.83 10.62 9.03
CA VAL A 500 -26.36 9.26 9.18
C VAL A 500 -27.87 9.35 9.50
N PRO A 501 -28.73 8.57 8.79
CA PRO A 501 -30.16 8.52 9.06
C PRO A 501 -30.47 8.24 10.54
N GLU A 502 -31.47 8.93 11.08
CA GLU A 502 -31.82 8.89 12.51
C GLU A 502 -32.02 7.46 13.08
N PRO A 503 -32.67 6.52 12.37
CA PRO A 503 -32.81 5.14 12.86
C PRO A 503 -31.49 4.36 13.01
N LEU A 504 -30.43 4.78 12.31
CA LEU A 504 -29.14 4.09 12.24
C LEU A 504 -28.01 4.82 12.99
N ARG A 505 -28.20 6.10 13.31
CA ARG A 505 -27.16 6.99 13.83
C ARG A 505 -26.56 6.49 15.14
N GLY A 506 -25.24 6.33 15.18
CA GLY A 506 -24.50 5.89 16.36
C GLY A 506 -24.71 4.42 16.73
N ARG A 507 -25.27 3.59 15.84
CA ARG A 507 -25.62 2.19 16.12
C ARG A 507 -24.74 1.22 15.34
N PHE A 508 -24.58 0.03 15.91
CA PHE A 508 -24.17 -1.15 15.16
C PHE A 508 -25.41 -1.73 14.45
N VAL A 509 -25.32 -1.93 13.13
CA VAL A 509 -26.41 -2.47 12.32
C VAL A 509 -25.92 -3.51 11.34
N VAL A 510 -26.82 -4.42 10.94
CA VAL A 510 -26.57 -5.42 9.90
C VAL A 510 -27.34 -5.02 8.66
N HIS A 511 -26.64 -4.78 7.56
CA HIS A 511 -27.23 -4.34 6.29
C HIS A 511 -27.18 -5.49 5.27
N VAL A 512 -28.32 -6.11 5.00
CA VAL A 512 -28.47 -7.10 3.92
C VAL A 512 -28.86 -6.37 2.65
N ARG A 513 -28.09 -6.53 1.58
CA ARG A 513 -28.19 -5.82 0.31
C ARG A 513 -28.55 -6.80 -0.78
N MET A 514 -29.41 -6.41 -1.71
CA MET A 514 -29.77 -7.30 -2.83
C MET A 514 -30.14 -6.55 -4.09
N ALA A 515 -29.90 -7.21 -5.22
CA ALA A 515 -30.40 -6.81 -6.53
C ALA A 515 -30.78 -8.07 -7.32
N TYR A 516 -32.01 -8.07 -7.82
CA TYR A 516 -32.60 -9.13 -8.61
C TYR A 516 -32.96 -8.65 -10.01
N VAL A 517 -32.38 -9.30 -11.02
CA VAL A 517 -32.65 -9.04 -12.44
C VAL A 517 -33.80 -9.94 -12.89
N GLY A 518 -35.02 -9.58 -12.50
CA GLY A 518 -36.23 -10.33 -12.83
C GLY A 518 -37.49 -9.58 -12.43
N SER A 519 -38.61 -10.30 -12.30
CA SER A 519 -39.88 -9.68 -11.93
C SER A 519 -39.90 -9.27 -10.45
N ALA A 520 -40.57 -8.17 -10.14
CA ALA A 520 -40.75 -7.71 -8.76
C ALA A 520 -41.49 -8.74 -7.89
N GLN A 521 -42.42 -9.49 -8.47
CA GLN A 521 -43.16 -10.55 -7.77
C GLN A 521 -42.23 -11.66 -7.29
N GLU A 522 -41.34 -12.14 -8.16
CA GLU A 522 -40.40 -13.20 -7.81
C GLU A 522 -39.31 -12.67 -6.88
N GLY A 523 -38.82 -11.45 -7.11
CA GLY A 523 -37.89 -10.78 -6.19
C GLY A 523 -38.46 -10.66 -4.78
N ALA A 524 -39.73 -10.24 -4.64
CA ALA A 524 -40.40 -10.17 -3.35
C ALA A 524 -40.52 -11.55 -2.68
N ARG A 525 -40.88 -12.59 -3.44
CA ARG A 525 -40.94 -13.97 -2.94
C ARG A 525 -39.58 -14.47 -2.44
N LEU A 526 -38.50 -14.16 -3.16
CA LEU A 526 -37.15 -14.57 -2.81
C LEU A 526 -36.63 -13.87 -1.54
N VAL A 527 -37.05 -12.63 -1.28
CA VAL A 527 -36.59 -11.83 -0.12
C VAL A 527 -37.35 -12.16 1.18
N GLU A 528 -38.53 -12.79 1.08
CA GLU A 528 -39.40 -13.08 2.23
C GLU A 528 -38.69 -13.79 3.41
N PRO A 529 -37.81 -14.80 3.20
CA PRO A 529 -37.09 -15.43 4.32
C PRO A 529 -36.23 -14.46 5.14
N LEU A 530 -35.69 -13.41 4.51
CA LEU A 530 -34.90 -12.38 5.19
C LEU A 530 -35.81 -11.42 5.97
N ARG A 531 -36.98 -11.06 5.42
CA ARG A 531 -37.98 -10.23 6.12
C ARG A 531 -38.58 -10.94 7.33
N ALA A 532 -38.67 -12.27 7.29
CA ALA A 532 -39.20 -13.08 8.38
C ALA A 532 -38.29 -13.13 9.63
N ILE A 533 -37.03 -12.67 9.55
CA ILE A 533 -36.08 -12.62 10.67
C ILE A 533 -36.61 -11.74 11.81
N GLY A 534 -37.17 -10.59 11.47
CA GLY A 534 -37.62 -9.62 12.48
C GLY A 534 -37.86 -8.23 11.90
N PRO A 535 -38.23 -7.25 12.76
CA PRO A 535 -38.48 -5.90 12.32
C PRO A 535 -37.17 -5.21 11.88
N ALA A 536 -37.07 -4.88 10.59
CA ALA A 536 -35.99 -4.04 10.09
C ALA A 536 -36.16 -2.59 10.57
N LEU A 537 -35.04 -1.94 10.90
CA LEU A 537 -34.97 -0.49 11.13
C LEU A 537 -35.35 0.28 9.85
N ILE A 538 -34.91 -0.22 8.70
CA ILE A 538 -35.22 0.29 7.37
C ILE A 538 -35.35 -0.90 6.42
N ASP A 539 -36.48 -0.98 5.70
CA ASP A 539 -36.65 -1.83 4.52
C ASP A 539 -36.84 -0.94 3.30
N SER A 540 -35.83 -0.89 2.44
CA SER A 540 -35.89 -0.15 1.17
C SER A 540 -36.06 -1.05 -0.05
N VAL A 541 -36.27 -2.36 0.14
CA VAL A 541 -36.29 -3.34 -0.95
C VAL A 541 -37.59 -3.24 -1.74
N THR A 542 -37.48 -2.79 -2.99
CA THR A 542 -38.61 -2.56 -3.88
C THR A 542 -38.20 -2.70 -5.34
N GLU A 543 -39.15 -2.58 -6.26
CA GLU A 543 -38.82 -2.39 -7.67
C GLU A 543 -38.31 -0.97 -7.92
N MET A 544 -37.13 -0.84 -8.50
CA MET A 544 -36.44 0.43 -8.69
C MET A 544 -35.85 0.55 -10.10
N PRO A 545 -35.72 1.77 -10.65
CA PRO A 545 -34.97 1.97 -11.90
C PRO A 545 -33.50 1.62 -11.68
N TYR A 546 -32.83 1.06 -12.70
CA TYR A 546 -31.40 0.72 -12.62
C TYR A 546 -30.53 1.94 -12.27
N ALA A 547 -30.93 3.14 -12.72
CA ALA A 547 -30.22 4.37 -12.41
C ALA A 547 -30.05 4.65 -10.91
N ALA A 548 -30.90 4.07 -10.06
CA ALA A 548 -30.84 4.21 -8.62
C ALA A 548 -29.97 3.13 -7.94
N ILE A 549 -29.30 2.23 -8.68
CA ILE A 549 -28.56 1.07 -8.14
C ILE A 549 -27.57 1.42 -7.00
N GLY A 550 -26.99 2.62 -7.01
CA GLY A 550 -26.10 3.09 -5.94
C GLY A 550 -26.75 3.10 -4.55
N SER A 551 -28.07 3.25 -4.45
CA SER A 551 -28.80 3.23 -3.18
C SER A 551 -28.84 1.86 -2.50
N VAL A 552 -28.53 0.78 -3.23
CA VAL A 552 -28.48 -0.58 -2.66
C VAL A 552 -27.37 -0.72 -1.63
N HIS A 553 -26.18 -0.16 -1.90
CA HIS A 553 -25.07 -0.18 -0.95
C HIS A 553 -25.02 1.09 -0.10
N ASN A 554 -25.41 2.23 -0.70
CA ASN A 554 -25.37 3.55 -0.08
C ASN A 554 -23.95 3.91 0.41
N ASP A 555 -22.95 3.60 -0.43
CA ASP A 555 -21.54 3.91 -0.16
C ASP A 555 -21.35 5.44 -0.03
N PRO A 556 -20.43 5.92 0.83
CA PRO A 556 -20.17 7.34 0.98
C PRO A 556 -19.84 8.01 -0.36
N PRO A 557 -20.46 9.13 -0.72
CA PRO A 557 -20.16 9.82 -1.98
C PRO A 557 -18.90 10.69 -1.89
N MET A 558 -18.42 10.96 -0.67
CA MET A 558 -17.33 11.87 -0.38
C MET A 558 -16.02 11.10 -0.11
N PRO A 559 -14.85 11.67 -0.46
CA PRO A 559 -13.55 11.14 -0.07
C PRO A 559 -13.45 10.94 1.44
N ILE A 560 -12.89 9.81 1.86
CA ILE A 560 -12.68 9.44 3.27
C ILE A 560 -11.32 8.79 3.44
N PRO A 561 -10.67 8.92 4.61
CA PRO A 561 -9.46 8.18 4.90
C PRO A 561 -9.83 6.77 5.40
N PHE A 562 -9.30 5.73 4.77
CA PHE A 562 -9.58 4.36 5.17
C PHE A 562 -8.42 3.40 4.93
N SER A 563 -8.39 2.36 5.76
CA SER A 563 -7.58 1.16 5.61
C SER A 563 -8.49 -0.02 5.30
N ASP A 564 -8.04 -0.92 4.42
CA ASP A 564 -8.85 -2.05 3.99
C ASP A 564 -8.06 -3.35 3.80
N ARG A 565 -8.77 -4.47 3.88
CA ARG A 565 -8.28 -5.81 3.50
C ARG A 565 -9.42 -6.66 2.96
N SER A 566 -9.06 -7.59 2.09
CA SER A 566 -10.00 -8.58 1.57
C SER A 566 -9.42 -9.99 1.58
N THR A 567 -10.34 -10.96 1.51
CA THR A 567 -10.02 -12.35 1.17
C THR A 567 -11.17 -12.98 0.40
N LEU A 568 -10.85 -13.95 -0.45
CA LEU A 568 -11.84 -14.82 -1.07
C LEU A 568 -12.08 -16.04 -0.19
N LEU A 569 -13.33 -16.46 -0.06
CA LEU A 569 -13.75 -17.57 0.78
C LEU A 569 -14.26 -18.73 -0.09
N ARG A 570 -13.92 -19.96 0.31
CA ARG A 570 -14.42 -21.19 -0.33
C ARG A 570 -15.89 -21.42 -0.08
N GLU A 571 -16.35 -21.10 1.12
CA GLU A 571 -17.68 -21.40 1.62
C GLU A 571 -18.04 -20.43 2.78
N PHE A 572 -19.31 -20.44 3.18
CA PHE A 572 -19.79 -19.73 4.36
C PHE A 572 -20.49 -20.73 5.28
N THR A 573 -19.78 -21.16 6.33
CA THR A 573 -20.29 -22.15 7.29
C THR A 573 -20.83 -21.47 8.56
N PRO A 574 -21.61 -22.18 9.39
CA PRO A 574 -21.99 -21.67 10.72
C PRO A 574 -20.79 -21.27 11.57
N ALA A 575 -19.70 -22.05 11.55
CA ALA A 575 -18.48 -21.73 12.28
C ALA A 575 -17.84 -20.43 11.79
N LEU A 576 -17.85 -20.16 10.47
CA LEU A 576 -17.41 -18.88 9.94
C LEU A 576 -18.30 -17.73 10.44
N ALA A 577 -19.61 -17.93 10.50
CA ALA A 577 -20.55 -16.94 11.03
C ALA A 577 -20.20 -16.57 12.48
N ASP A 578 -19.97 -17.57 13.33
CA ASP A 578 -19.61 -17.38 14.73
C ASP A 578 -18.27 -16.64 14.86
N THR A 579 -17.24 -17.03 14.10
CA THR A 579 -15.95 -16.32 14.06
C THR A 579 -16.10 -14.87 13.58
N ILE A 580 -16.93 -14.60 12.58
CA ILE A 580 -17.20 -13.23 12.11
C ILE A 580 -17.87 -12.40 13.22
N ILE A 581 -18.79 -12.98 13.99
CA ILE A 581 -19.46 -12.30 15.11
C ILE A 581 -18.46 -11.99 16.23
N GLU A 582 -17.58 -12.92 16.54
CA GLU A 582 -16.52 -12.71 17.55
C GLU A 582 -15.55 -11.61 17.13
N LEU A 583 -15.19 -11.56 15.85
CA LEU A 583 -14.23 -10.57 15.34
C LEU A 583 -14.90 -9.21 15.11
N ALA A 584 -16.05 -9.14 14.46
CA ALA A 584 -16.64 -7.88 13.97
C ALA A 584 -18.10 -7.64 14.40
N GLY A 585 -18.64 -8.46 15.31
CA GLY A 585 -19.98 -8.29 15.85
C GLY A 585 -20.13 -7.12 16.82
N PRO A 586 -21.36 -6.86 17.31
CA PRO A 586 -21.66 -5.70 18.15
C PRO A 586 -20.88 -5.66 19.49
N ALA A 587 -20.38 -6.81 19.96
CA ALA A 587 -19.63 -6.93 21.21
C ALA A 587 -18.11 -7.00 21.01
N SER A 588 -17.60 -7.01 19.78
CA SER A 588 -16.20 -7.39 19.51
C SER A 588 -15.17 -6.28 19.71
N GLN A 589 -15.62 -5.06 20.07
CA GLN A 589 -14.78 -3.86 20.15
C GLN A 589 -13.94 -3.62 18.87
N SER A 590 -14.38 -4.15 17.73
CA SER A 590 -13.68 -4.05 16.46
C SER A 590 -13.50 -2.59 16.04
N PRO A 591 -12.33 -2.19 15.52
CA PRO A 591 -12.12 -0.87 14.95
C PRO A 591 -12.73 -0.73 13.53
N LEU A 592 -13.36 -1.78 12.99
CA LEU A 592 -13.92 -1.73 11.65
C LEU A 592 -15.17 -0.85 11.61
N ALA A 593 -15.21 0.02 10.59
CA ALA A 593 -16.44 0.72 10.23
C ALA A 593 -17.39 -0.21 9.44
N MET A 594 -16.82 -1.14 8.67
CA MET A 594 -17.56 -2.13 7.89
C MET A 594 -16.82 -3.46 7.78
N LEU A 595 -17.56 -4.55 7.92
CA LEU A 595 -17.17 -5.86 7.41
C LEU A 595 -18.26 -6.35 6.45
N GLU A 596 -17.95 -6.48 5.16
CA GLU A 596 -18.89 -6.93 4.14
C GLU A 596 -18.53 -8.32 3.62
N ILE A 597 -19.56 -9.15 3.39
CA ILE A 597 -19.45 -10.42 2.68
C ILE A 597 -20.34 -10.36 1.45
N ARG A 598 -19.75 -10.54 0.26
CA ARG A 598 -20.44 -10.54 -1.03
C ARG A 598 -20.60 -11.96 -1.55
N HIS A 599 -21.83 -12.32 -1.93
CA HIS A 599 -22.14 -13.58 -2.59
C HIS A 599 -21.62 -13.56 -4.03
N LEU A 600 -20.76 -14.51 -4.38
CA LEU A 600 -20.23 -14.72 -5.73
C LEU A 600 -21.00 -15.85 -6.43
N GLY A 601 -20.40 -16.53 -7.41
CA GLY A 601 -21.05 -17.60 -8.16
C GLY A 601 -21.85 -17.14 -9.38
N GLY A 602 -22.68 -18.04 -9.91
CA GLY A 602 -23.44 -17.80 -11.14
C GLY A 602 -22.54 -17.46 -12.32
N ALA A 603 -22.84 -16.37 -13.03
CA ALA A 603 -22.01 -15.87 -14.12
C ALA A 603 -20.58 -15.51 -13.72
N LEU A 604 -20.33 -15.16 -12.45
CA LEU A 604 -18.98 -14.84 -11.97
C LEU A 604 -18.06 -16.07 -11.96
N ASP A 605 -18.61 -17.29 -11.96
CA ASP A 605 -17.82 -18.52 -12.03
C ASP A 605 -17.65 -19.05 -13.46
N ARG A 606 -18.44 -18.53 -14.41
CA ARG A 606 -18.32 -18.91 -15.82
C ARG A 606 -17.05 -18.32 -16.41
N ARG A 607 -16.31 -19.13 -17.18
CA ARG A 607 -15.18 -18.64 -17.97
C ARG A 607 -15.73 -17.84 -19.17
N PRO A 608 -15.27 -16.60 -19.39
CA PRO A 608 -15.71 -15.80 -20.49
C PRO A 608 -14.96 -16.24 -21.75
N GLU A 609 -15.60 -16.03 -22.90
CA GLU A 609 -14.93 -16.13 -24.19
C GLU A 609 -15.01 -14.77 -24.88
N PRO A 610 -13.87 -14.12 -25.17
CA PRO A 610 -12.50 -14.58 -24.93
C PRO A 610 -12.09 -14.49 -23.45
N ALA A 611 -11.29 -15.46 -22.99
CA ALA A 611 -10.77 -15.52 -21.62
C ALA A 611 -10.06 -14.22 -21.18
N ASN A 612 -9.98 -13.98 -19.87
CA ASN A 612 -9.28 -12.84 -19.27
C ASN A 612 -8.47 -13.24 -18.02
N ALA A 613 -7.78 -12.27 -17.40
CA ALA A 613 -6.86 -12.50 -16.27
C ALA A 613 -7.54 -12.45 -14.88
N VAL A 614 -8.88 -12.40 -14.82
CA VAL A 614 -9.62 -12.38 -13.55
C VAL A 614 -9.69 -13.78 -12.95
N ASP A 615 -9.00 -13.99 -11.84
CA ASP A 615 -8.79 -15.31 -11.21
C ASP A 615 -9.58 -15.57 -9.93
N THR A 616 -10.68 -14.85 -9.75
CA THR A 616 -11.61 -15.01 -8.61
C THR A 616 -12.68 -16.08 -8.82
N ARG A 617 -12.72 -16.71 -10.00
CA ARG A 617 -13.69 -17.76 -10.36
C ARG A 617 -13.51 -19.00 -9.48
N GLY A 618 -14.62 -19.58 -9.04
CA GLY A 618 -14.68 -20.73 -8.13
C GLY A 618 -14.61 -20.37 -6.65
N SER A 619 -14.64 -19.09 -6.29
CA SER A 619 -14.80 -18.62 -4.92
C SER A 619 -16.27 -18.36 -4.64
N ALA A 620 -16.81 -18.85 -3.51
CA ALA A 620 -18.22 -18.68 -3.18
C ALA A 620 -18.54 -17.28 -2.63
N TYR A 621 -17.59 -16.68 -1.91
CA TYR A 621 -17.77 -15.36 -1.30
C TYR A 621 -16.50 -14.51 -1.35
N LEU A 622 -16.69 -13.19 -1.29
CA LEU A 622 -15.63 -12.21 -1.03
C LEU A 622 -15.92 -11.51 0.29
N LEU A 623 -14.94 -11.50 1.19
CA LEU A 623 -15.00 -10.72 2.43
C LEU A 623 -14.12 -9.47 2.29
N TYR A 624 -14.63 -8.34 2.74
CA TYR A 624 -13.98 -7.04 2.68
C TYR A 624 -14.17 -6.27 3.99
N GLY A 625 -13.07 -6.03 4.70
CA GLY A 625 -13.03 -5.24 5.93
C GLY A 625 -12.51 -3.83 5.65
N VAL A 626 -13.16 -2.83 6.25
CA VAL A 626 -12.81 -1.42 6.14
C VAL A 626 -12.81 -0.78 7.53
N ALA A 627 -11.71 -0.12 7.86
CA ALA A 627 -11.59 0.77 8.99
C ALA A 627 -11.48 2.21 8.47
N ILE A 628 -12.27 3.13 9.04
CA ILE A 628 -12.21 4.55 8.72
C ILE A 628 -11.34 5.22 9.78
N GLY A 629 -10.35 5.98 9.32
CA GLY A 629 -9.42 6.67 10.20
C GLY A 629 -8.32 7.37 9.41
N GLY A 630 -7.86 8.49 9.92
CA GLY A 630 -6.74 9.25 9.34
C GLY A 630 -5.41 8.47 9.43
N PRO A 631 -4.32 9.03 8.88
CA PRO A 631 -2.99 8.40 8.91
C PRO A 631 -2.58 7.91 10.30
N ASP A 632 -2.90 8.65 11.36
CA ASP A 632 -2.55 8.31 12.76
C ASP A 632 -3.25 7.05 13.30
N GLN A 633 -4.35 6.62 12.66
CA GLN A 633 -5.11 5.42 13.03
C GLN A 633 -4.90 4.26 12.04
N ALA A 634 -4.24 4.53 10.91
CA ALA A 634 -4.15 3.60 9.78
C ALA A 634 -3.35 2.34 10.13
N GLU A 635 -2.36 2.44 11.02
CA GLU A 635 -1.51 1.34 11.47
C GLU A 635 -2.28 0.32 12.31
N ALA A 636 -2.86 0.74 13.44
CA ALA A 636 -3.65 -0.14 14.31
C ALA A 636 -4.83 -0.77 13.55
N ALA A 637 -5.48 -0.01 12.67
CA ALA A 637 -6.49 -0.52 11.75
C ALA A 637 -5.93 -1.59 10.81
N GLY A 638 -4.75 -1.35 10.22
CA GLY A 638 -4.06 -2.27 9.32
C GLY A 638 -3.63 -3.57 10.00
N GLU A 639 -3.13 -3.51 11.24
CA GLU A 639 -2.81 -4.68 12.06
C GLU A 639 -4.04 -5.52 12.35
N TYR A 640 -5.13 -4.87 12.79
CA TYR A 640 -6.38 -5.54 13.06
C TYR A 640 -6.93 -6.23 11.81
N LEU A 641 -6.95 -5.52 10.68
CA LEU A 641 -7.36 -6.08 9.39
C LEU A 641 -6.48 -7.26 8.95
N THR A 642 -5.18 -7.22 9.24
CA THR A 642 -4.25 -8.32 8.92
C THR A 642 -4.54 -9.55 9.78
N ARG A 643 -4.77 -9.37 11.10
CA ARG A 643 -5.20 -10.47 11.99
C ARG A 643 -6.54 -11.05 11.57
N LEU A 644 -7.53 -10.21 11.25
CA LEU A 644 -8.82 -10.64 10.72
C LEU A 644 -8.66 -11.60 9.54
N ILE A 645 -7.83 -11.24 8.54
CA ILE A 645 -7.63 -12.13 7.37
C ILE A 645 -6.91 -13.43 7.76
N ALA A 646 -5.98 -13.38 8.72
CA ALA A 646 -5.29 -14.58 9.21
C ALA A 646 -6.25 -15.55 9.93
N ASP A 647 -7.12 -15.04 10.81
CA ASP A 647 -8.11 -15.82 11.57
C ASP A 647 -9.15 -16.47 10.65
N LEU A 648 -9.40 -15.85 9.49
CA LEU A 648 -10.28 -16.39 8.43
C LEU A 648 -9.59 -17.43 7.52
N GLY A 649 -8.30 -17.73 7.75
CA GLY A 649 -7.50 -18.70 7.00
C GLY A 649 -8.18 -20.04 6.72
N PRO A 650 -8.86 -20.68 7.70
CA PRO A 650 -9.53 -21.96 7.50
C PRO A 650 -10.60 -21.97 6.40
N TRP A 651 -11.23 -20.82 6.10
CA TRP A 651 -12.25 -20.67 5.04
C TRP A 651 -11.73 -19.96 3.79
N SER A 652 -10.59 -19.26 3.90
CA SER A 652 -9.97 -18.50 2.83
C SER A 652 -9.41 -19.38 1.71
N THR A 653 -9.64 -19.02 0.44
CA THR A 653 -8.98 -19.66 -0.70
C THR A 653 -7.48 -19.34 -0.80
N GLY A 654 -6.94 -18.49 0.09
CA GLY A 654 -5.58 -17.94 0.01
C GLY A 654 -5.40 -16.91 -1.12
N ARG A 655 -6.50 -16.46 -1.74
CA ARG A 655 -6.49 -15.54 -2.88
C ARG A 655 -7.29 -14.28 -2.56
N ARG A 656 -7.03 -13.22 -3.32
CA ARG A 656 -7.70 -11.92 -3.19
C ARG A 656 -8.23 -11.46 -4.53
N PHE A 657 -9.26 -10.61 -4.51
CA PHE A 657 -9.73 -9.95 -5.72
C PHE A 657 -8.93 -8.67 -5.96
N VAL A 658 -8.33 -8.53 -7.15
CA VAL A 658 -7.42 -7.45 -7.52
C VAL A 658 -8.00 -6.04 -7.26
N ASN A 659 -9.32 -5.85 -7.41
CA ASN A 659 -9.97 -4.57 -7.11
C ASN A 659 -10.05 -4.21 -5.63
N PHE A 660 -9.84 -5.17 -4.72
CA PHE A 660 -9.78 -4.97 -3.28
C PHE A 660 -8.37 -5.26 -2.72
N PHE A 661 -7.34 -5.06 -3.55
CA PHE A 661 -5.99 -4.92 -3.05
C PHE A 661 -5.80 -3.57 -2.38
N SER A 662 -5.20 -3.62 -1.20
CA SER A 662 -4.80 -2.49 -0.38
C SER A 662 -3.35 -2.06 -0.67
N ALA A 663 -2.87 -1.00 -0.01
CA ALA A 663 -1.47 -0.59 -0.13
C ALA A 663 -0.47 -1.67 0.35
N VAL A 664 -0.85 -2.47 1.35
CA VAL A 664 0.03 -3.54 1.88
C VAL A 664 0.11 -4.73 0.93
N ASP A 665 -0.88 -4.91 0.05
CA ASP A 665 -0.84 -5.93 -0.99
C ASP A 665 0.11 -5.58 -2.16
N ALA A 666 0.71 -4.38 -2.15
CA ALA A 666 1.62 -3.94 -3.22
C ALA A 666 2.97 -4.70 -3.23
N ALA A 667 3.33 -5.37 -2.13
CA ALA A 667 4.48 -6.26 -2.10
C ALA A 667 4.29 -7.44 -3.09
N PRO A 668 5.36 -7.96 -3.73
CA PRO A 668 5.25 -8.99 -4.77
C PRO A 668 4.44 -10.24 -4.35
N GLU A 669 4.62 -10.72 -3.13
CA GLU A 669 3.85 -11.87 -2.61
C GLU A 669 2.37 -11.54 -2.42
N GLY A 670 2.05 -10.30 -2.02
CA GLY A 670 0.68 -9.80 -1.94
C GLY A 670 0.01 -9.79 -3.33
N VAL A 671 0.69 -9.24 -4.34
CA VAL A 671 0.18 -9.19 -5.72
C VAL A 671 -0.07 -10.60 -6.29
N ARG A 672 0.81 -11.56 -5.99
CA ARG A 672 0.64 -12.96 -6.41
C ARG A 672 -0.65 -13.59 -5.90
N THR A 673 -1.15 -13.21 -4.73
CA THR A 673 -2.44 -13.72 -4.21
C THR A 673 -3.65 -13.35 -5.07
N GLY A 674 -3.51 -12.38 -5.98
CA GLY A 674 -4.58 -12.01 -6.93
C GLY A 674 -4.75 -12.96 -8.10
N TYR A 675 -3.80 -13.88 -8.32
CA TYR A 675 -3.70 -14.67 -9.53
C TYR A 675 -3.40 -16.13 -9.22
N ARG A 676 -3.82 -17.02 -10.12
CA ARG A 676 -3.27 -18.37 -10.16
C ARG A 676 -1.80 -18.32 -10.64
N PRO A 677 -0.95 -19.28 -10.25
CA PRO A 677 0.45 -19.30 -10.68
C PRO A 677 0.62 -19.16 -12.20
N GLU A 678 -0.18 -19.89 -12.99
CA GLU A 678 -0.06 -19.90 -14.45
C GLU A 678 -0.48 -18.56 -15.07
N SER A 679 -1.51 -17.92 -14.51
CA SER A 679 -1.95 -16.58 -14.93
C SER A 679 -0.90 -15.54 -14.57
N TYR A 680 -0.29 -15.62 -13.39
CA TYR A 680 0.76 -14.70 -12.98
C TYR A 680 1.98 -14.81 -13.90
N GLU A 681 2.44 -16.01 -14.22
CA GLU A 681 3.53 -16.23 -15.17
C GLU A 681 3.21 -15.68 -16.57
N ARG A 682 1.96 -15.86 -17.03
CA ARG A 682 1.51 -15.28 -18.30
C ARG A 682 1.49 -13.75 -18.26
N LEU A 683 1.05 -13.13 -17.16
CA LEU A 683 1.10 -11.67 -16.97
C LEU A 683 2.56 -11.16 -16.97
N VAL A 684 3.48 -11.87 -16.31
CA VAL A 684 4.92 -11.56 -16.34
C VAL A 684 5.48 -11.65 -17.77
N ALA A 685 5.06 -12.64 -18.56
CA ALA A 685 5.47 -12.74 -19.97
C ALA A 685 4.94 -11.55 -20.81
N VAL A 686 3.68 -11.13 -20.60
CA VAL A 686 3.13 -9.93 -21.25
C VAL A 686 3.86 -8.67 -20.80
N LYS A 687 4.15 -8.53 -19.50
CA LYS A 687 4.92 -7.41 -18.94
C LYS A 687 6.30 -7.31 -19.59
N ARG A 688 7.04 -8.42 -19.71
CA ARG A 688 8.34 -8.46 -20.40
C ARG A 688 8.27 -7.96 -21.83
N ARG A 689 7.18 -8.24 -22.53
CA ARG A 689 7.00 -7.81 -23.93
C ARG A 689 6.66 -6.33 -24.06
N PHE A 690 5.74 -5.82 -23.24
CA PHE A 690 5.17 -4.47 -23.41
C PHE A 690 5.76 -3.41 -22.49
N ASP A 691 6.41 -3.81 -21.40
CA ASP A 691 7.06 -2.92 -20.43
C ASP A 691 8.29 -3.60 -19.77
N PRO A 692 9.34 -3.94 -20.56
CA PRO A 692 10.54 -4.62 -20.03
C PRO A 692 11.34 -3.78 -19.02
N ARG A 693 11.19 -2.45 -19.05
CA ARG A 693 11.83 -1.53 -18.10
C ARG A 693 11.01 -1.28 -16.85
N ASN A 694 9.85 -1.90 -16.73
CA ASN A 694 8.93 -1.73 -15.62
C ASN A 694 8.60 -0.25 -15.34
N LEU A 695 8.30 0.50 -16.40
CA LEU A 695 7.94 1.92 -16.33
C LEU A 695 6.64 2.11 -15.53
N PHE A 696 5.66 1.24 -15.76
CA PHE A 696 4.39 1.23 -15.02
C PHE A 696 4.50 0.37 -13.76
N ARG A 697 5.21 0.87 -12.76
CA ARG A 697 5.47 0.18 -11.48
C ARG A 697 4.79 0.78 -10.25
N VAL A 698 4.13 1.93 -10.38
CA VAL A 698 3.36 2.55 -9.29
C VAL A 698 1.92 2.02 -9.32
N ASN A 699 1.79 0.74 -9.02
CA ASN A 699 0.55 -0.02 -8.95
C ASN A 699 0.83 -1.34 -8.18
N HIS A 700 -0.15 -2.23 -8.09
CA HIS A 700 0.05 -3.61 -7.65
C HIS A 700 0.88 -4.35 -8.71
N ASN A 701 2.20 -4.16 -8.61
CA ASN A 701 3.14 -4.36 -9.70
C ASN A 701 3.43 -5.82 -9.99
N ILE A 702 3.40 -6.14 -11.27
CA ILE A 702 3.87 -7.41 -11.83
C ILE A 702 5.23 -7.11 -12.46
N PRO A 703 6.35 -7.44 -11.80
CA PRO A 703 7.67 -7.18 -12.36
C PRO A 703 7.92 -8.07 -13.60
N PRO A 704 8.73 -7.59 -14.58
CA PRO A 704 9.08 -8.38 -15.74
C PRO A 704 10.05 -9.53 -15.43
N ALA A 705 10.76 -9.50 -14.29
CA ALA A 705 11.68 -10.56 -13.86
C ALA A 705 11.61 -10.73 -12.35
#